data_AF-A0A0A1TZM9-F1
#
_entry.id   AF-A0A0A1TZM9-F1
#
_cell.length_a   1.000
_cell.length_b   1.000
_cell.length_c   1.000
_cell.angle_alpha   90.00
_cell.angle_beta   90.00
_cell.angle_gamma   90.00
#
_symmetry.space_group_name_H-M   'P 1'
#
loop_
_entity.id
_entity.type
_entity.pdbx_description
1 polymer ?
#
loop_
_entity_poly.entity_id
_entity_poly.type
_entity_poly.pdbx_seq_one_letter_code
_entity_poly.pdbx_strand_id
1 'polypeptide(L)'
;MDLSQNFKIKIVAFFDKKKVPKTSLFTCCLYKTIMCFKTDQKCSSSSYQWSVDRSELFLGETESDILIICDIETELLIQIPYNENLILKFTKERKNIVISDYIKNITPTSKRAGCLVSNCVSCMDSNFNVCKICNDGYYLTTSMTCSRCKNTTCKQCRGDGNECTACNNGQYLNGTICSPCNANCKTCSDNINCTDCNIGNYLFNGECLVCQFCTNCDTLRGCTLCMDGYYQENSGCSLCDMNCLTCGQNGCTLCKSTYYVEGKRCGKCTPNCIYCSGPNSYQCSTCESNYYLQNGTCFLCDQNCVSRKCSDEFGCTECEPGFYTHEYGCASCLSSCKTCNGNLSCTSCKSGSYLDNGFCNLCDKNCISGKCKDTLGCTECPTNYYNLDKQCFICDSYCKTCNYINYNCTSCYEGTYIWNNMCLSCSSYCLDNKCDPINGCTECISGYYKENKSCLKCHEECLTCDNGANTDCLSCRDKVSYLVGRRCILCDTNCVQNKCTNTTGCTLCNPHYFIENKSCSPCFRTCLTCSNNLYNGCLTCGKGRYLNNNQCVSCDENCENNMCDVVNGCQKCKFGYFPEEKRCSPCNKMSNCKTCSQTVKYQCFSCEDRFVVNNNQCECPSHLYQNTSNTCDECYNIKSNCKLCQNKNNNNPECTQCFPPFELKEGSCVECKTISHYNGK
;
A
#
# COMPACT_ATOMS: atom_id res chain seq x y z
N MET A 1 7.73 -55.88 45.85
CA MET A 1 6.69 -56.71 46.50
C MET A 1 6.31 -57.77 45.50
N ASP A 2 6.67 -58.99 45.83
CA ASP A 2 6.38 -60.23 45.13
C ASP A 2 4.92 -60.66 45.37
N LEU A 3 4.40 -61.51 44.46
CA LEU A 3 3.22 -62.41 44.54
C LEU A 3 2.29 -62.33 43.32
N SER A 4 2.35 -63.35 42.46
CA SER A 4 1.21 -64.21 42.06
C SER A 4 1.61 -65.04 40.82
N GLN A 5 2.07 -66.27 41.01
CA GLN A 5 1.27 -67.51 40.92
C GLN A 5 0.54 -67.70 39.56
N ASN A 6 1.22 -68.45 38.68
CA ASN A 6 0.71 -69.03 37.45
C ASN A 6 -0.45 -70.00 37.72
N PHE A 7 -1.66 -69.68 37.25
CA PHE A 7 -2.74 -70.64 37.08
C PHE A 7 -2.74 -71.13 35.62
N LYS A 8 -2.27 -72.36 35.38
CA LYS A 8 -2.43 -73.05 34.08
C LYS A 8 -3.83 -73.68 34.03
N ILE A 9 -4.71 -73.18 33.16
CA ILE A 9 -5.98 -73.83 32.82
C ILE A 9 -5.70 -74.92 31.77
N LYS A 10 -6.14 -76.15 32.06
CA LYS A 10 -5.96 -77.34 31.23
C LYS A 10 -7.24 -77.52 30.38
N ILE A 11 -7.18 -77.25 29.08
CA ILE A 11 -8.31 -77.51 28.16
C ILE A 11 -8.18 -78.96 27.67
N VAL A 12 -9.11 -79.83 28.07
CA VAL A 12 -9.26 -81.19 27.53
C VAL A 12 -10.31 -81.13 26.42
N ALA A 13 -9.93 -81.47 25.20
CA ALA A 13 -10.84 -81.59 24.07
C ALA A 13 -11.49 -83.00 24.05
N PHE A 14 -12.81 -83.07 24.12
CA PHE A 14 -13.58 -84.23 23.64
C PHE A 14 -14.64 -83.71 22.66
N PHE A 15 -14.69 -84.33 21.47
CA PHE A 15 -15.66 -84.04 20.42
C PHE A 15 -16.96 -84.80 20.67
N ASP A 16 -18.11 -84.14 20.48
CA ASP A 16 -19.19 -84.75 19.71
C ASP A 16 -19.97 -83.68 18.92
N LYS A 17 -20.24 -83.96 17.64
CA LYS A 17 -20.89 -83.04 16.69
C LYS A 17 -22.40 -83.16 16.82
N LYS A 18 -23.12 -82.09 17.18
CA LYS A 18 -24.51 -81.83 16.71
C LYS A 18 -25.01 -80.40 16.98
N LYS A 19 -25.16 -79.65 15.88
CA LYS A 19 -26.09 -78.53 15.56
C LYS A 19 -26.46 -77.48 16.64
N VAL A 20 -25.91 -76.26 16.52
CA VAL A 20 -26.51 -74.95 16.94
C VAL A 20 -26.03 -73.83 15.98
N PRO A 21 -26.78 -72.73 15.70
CA PRO A 21 -26.56 -71.82 14.56
C PRO A 21 -25.32 -70.92 14.62
N LYS A 22 -24.81 -70.58 13.43
CA LYS A 22 -23.65 -69.73 13.14
C LYS A 22 -23.90 -68.24 13.43
N THR A 23 -23.36 -67.74 14.52
CA THR A 23 -22.82 -66.37 14.61
C THR A 23 -21.48 -66.48 15.31
N SER A 24 -20.39 -66.24 14.57
CA SER A 24 -19.02 -66.30 15.09
C SER A 24 -18.83 -65.17 16.11
N LEU A 25 -18.66 -65.54 17.37
CA LEU A 25 -18.51 -64.64 18.50
C LEU A 25 -17.07 -64.73 19.02
N PHE A 26 -16.38 -63.60 19.14
CA PHE A 26 -15.02 -63.55 19.66
C PHE A 26 -15.06 -63.18 21.14
N THR A 27 -14.53 -64.04 22.03
CA THR A 27 -14.54 -63.79 23.48
C THR A 27 -13.12 -63.59 24.01
N CYS A 28 -12.93 -62.57 24.86
CA CYS A 28 -11.65 -62.20 25.47
C CYS A 28 -11.78 -62.28 27.00
N CYS A 29 -10.85 -62.94 27.68
CA CYS A 29 -10.83 -63.01 29.14
C CYS A 29 -9.75 -62.09 29.74
N LEU A 30 -10.16 -61.23 30.67
CA LEU A 30 -9.30 -60.29 31.38
C LEU A 30 -9.63 -60.36 32.87
N TYR A 31 -8.85 -61.11 33.64
CA TYR A 31 -9.18 -61.48 35.02
C TYR A 31 -10.58 -62.13 35.08
N LYS A 32 -11.29 -62.16 36.22
CA LYS A 32 -12.62 -62.79 36.35
C LYS A 32 -13.74 -62.18 35.47
N THR A 33 -13.41 -61.49 34.38
CA THR A 33 -14.31 -60.85 33.43
C THR A 33 -14.10 -61.39 32.01
N ILE A 34 -15.19 -61.80 31.35
CA ILE A 34 -15.20 -62.25 29.95
C ILE A 34 -15.94 -61.22 29.10
N MET A 35 -15.33 -60.77 28.00
CA MET A 35 -15.90 -59.79 27.08
C MET A 35 -16.17 -60.39 25.69
N CYS A 36 -17.28 -60.01 25.06
CA CYS A 36 -17.71 -60.55 23.76
C CYS A 36 -17.73 -59.48 22.66
N PHE A 37 -17.12 -59.78 21.51
CA PHE A 37 -17.00 -58.92 20.34
C PHE A 37 -17.47 -59.61 19.04
N LYS A 38 -17.77 -58.83 18.00
CA LYS A 38 -17.95 -59.34 16.63
C LYS A 38 -16.58 -59.68 16.02
N THR A 39 -16.54 -60.65 15.11
CA THR A 39 -15.32 -61.27 14.57
C THR A 39 -14.34 -60.34 13.84
N ASP A 40 -14.76 -59.13 13.51
CA ASP A 40 -13.96 -58.06 12.93
C ASP A 40 -13.14 -57.27 13.96
N GLN A 41 -13.40 -57.45 15.26
CA GLN A 41 -12.64 -56.86 16.36
C GLN A 41 -11.89 -57.94 17.15
N LYS A 42 -10.61 -58.16 16.81
CA LYS A 42 -9.73 -59.04 17.60
C LYS A 42 -9.37 -58.36 18.92
N CYS A 43 -9.20 -59.14 20.00
CA CYS A 43 -8.73 -58.61 21.29
C CYS A 43 -7.43 -57.82 21.06
N SER A 44 -7.49 -56.50 21.19
CA SER A 44 -6.35 -55.63 20.96
C SER A 44 -5.52 -55.54 22.24
N SER A 45 -4.24 -55.94 22.17
CA SER A 45 -3.17 -55.85 23.19
C SER A 45 -2.90 -57.09 24.08
N SER A 46 -1.63 -57.18 24.51
CA SER A 46 -0.98 -58.21 25.35
C SER A 46 -1.50 -58.33 26.79
N SER A 47 -2.75 -57.96 27.03
CA SER A 47 -3.34 -57.81 28.37
C SER A 47 -4.29 -58.96 28.75
N TYR A 48 -4.78 -59.72 27.76
CA TYR A 48 -5.81 -60.75 27.94
C TYR A 48 -5.19 -62.11 28.29
N GLN A 49 -5.81 -62.84 29.21
CA GLN A 49 -5.36 -64.18 29.64
C GLN A 49 -5.60 -65.24 28.56
N TRP A 50 -6.72 -65.13 27.84
CA TRP A 50 -7.03 -65.96 26.68
C TRP A 50 -8.07 -65.29 25.77
N SER A 51 -8.15 -65.78 24.53
CA SER A 51 -9.22 -65.42 23.59
C SER A 51 -9.67 -66.64 22.80
N VAL A 52 -10.98 -66.75 22.53
CA VAL A 52 -11.56 -67.89 21.81
C VAL A 52 -12.63 -67.39 20.81
N ASP A 53 -12.55 -67.87 19.57
CA ASP A 53 -13.54 -67.65 18.51
C ASP A 53 -14.60 -68.74 18.51
N ARG A 54 -15.41 -68.80 19.58
CA ARG A 54 -16.52 -69.75 19.73
C ARG A 54 -17.63 -69.14 20.61
N SER A 55 -18.86 -69.55 20.33
CA SER A 55 -20.07 -69.15 21.06
C SER A 55 -20.39 -70.09 22.25
N GLU A 56 -19.43 -70.94 22.63
CA GLU A 56 -19.53 -71.92 23.71
C GLU A 56 -18.29 -71.85 24.61
N LEU A 57 -18.49 -71.73 25.92
CA LEU A 57 -17.43 -71.65 26.92
C LEU A 57 -17.59 -72.72 27.99
N PHE A 58 -16.46 -73.22 28.50
CA PHE A 58 -16.39 -74.22 29.57
C PHE A 58 -15.76 -73.56 30.79
N LEU A 59 -16.46 -73.54 31.92
CA LEU A 59 -15.97 -72.94 33.18
C LEU A 59 -15.67 -74.03 34.21
N GLY A 60 -14.60 -73.90 34.99
CA GLY A 60 -14.23 -74.85 36.04
C GLY A 60 -15.06 -74.70 37.33
N GLU A 61 -15.08 -75.72 38.19
CA GLU A 61 -15.86 -75.73 39.46
C GLU A 61 -15.55 -74.58 40.42
N THR A 62 -14.36 -73.96 40.31
CA THR A 62 -13.90 -72.85 41.18
C THR A 62 -14.25 -71.45 40.65
N GLU A 63 -15.01 -71.34 39.55
CA GLU A 63 -15.17 -70.11 38.77
C GLU A 63 -16.59 -69.50 38.86
N SER A 64 -17.26 -69.63 40.00
CA SER A 64 -18.65 -69.16 40.17
C SER A 64 -18.82 -67.63 40.11
N ASP A 65 -17.78 -66.84 40.38
CA ASP A 65 -17.85 -65.36 40.43
C ASP A 65 -17.29 -64.69 39.15
N ILE A 66 -17.55 -65.28 37.99
CA ILE A 66 -17.20 -64.68 36.69
C ILE A 66 -18.27 -63.68 36.26
N LEU A 67 -17.83 -62.50 35.82
CA LEU A 67 -18.64 -61.48 35.15
C LEU A 67 -18.51 -61.61 33.64
N ILE A 68 -19.61 -61.64 32.92
CA ILE A 68 -19.62 -61.68 31.45
C ILE A 68 -20.28 -60.42 30.91
N ILE A 69 -19.59 -59.74 30.00
CA ILE A 69 -19.99 -58.48 29.38
C ILE A 69 -20.05 -58.68 27.86
N CYS A 70 -21.24 -58.60 27.27
CA CYS A 70 -21.38 -58.56 25.82
C CYS A 70 -22.08 -57.25 25.42
N ASP A 71 -21.39 -56.42 24.62
CA ASP A 71 -21.95 -55.15 24.12
C ASP A 71 -22.85 -55.31 22.88
N ILE A 72 -22.98 -56.54 22.40
CA ILE A 72 -23.81 -56.93 21.27
C ILE A 72 -24.92 -57.88 21.72
N GLU A 73 -26.04 -57.85 21.03
CA GLU A 73 -27.11 -58.83 21.26
C GLU A 73 -26.67 -60.20 20.74
N THR A 74 -26.53 -61.16 21.65
CA THR A 74 -26.01 -62.50 21.34
C THR A 74 -26.45 -63.53 22.38
N GLU A 75 -26.35 -64.81 22.04
CA GLU A 75 -26.49 -65.92 22.98
C GLU A 75 -25.13 -66.60 23.19
N LEU A 76 -24.85 -67.01 24.42
CA LEU A 76 -23.60 -67.66 24.81
C LEU A 76 -23.93 -68.93 25.62
N LEU A 77 -23.44 -70.07 25.16
CA LEU A 77 -23.60 -71.34 25.87
C LEU A 77 -22.45 -71.53 26.87
N ILE A 78 -22.77 -71.84 28.11
CA ILE A 78 -21.80 -72.10 29.18
C ILE A 78 -22.01 -73.51 29.72
N GLN A 79 -20.96 -74.32 29.71
CA GLN A 79 -20.97 -75.65 30.32
C GLN A 79 -20.22 -75.60 31.66
N ILE A 80 -20.87 -76.12 32.70
CA ILE A 80 -20.31 -76.25 34.06
C ILE A 80 -20.22 -77.76 34.39
N PRO A 81 -19.11 -78.24 34.97
CA PRO A 81 -18.95 -79.64 35.35
C PRO A 81 -20.12 -80.18 36.19
N TYR A 82 -20.61 -81.37 35.83
CA TYR A 82 -21.68 -82.11 36.54
C TYR A 82 -23.07 -81.46 36.60
N ASN A 83 -23.28 -80.32 35.93
CA ASN A 83 -24.57 -79.62 35.84
C ASN A 83 -25.08 -79.52 34.38
N GLU A 84 -26.33 -79.08 34.18
CA GLU A 84 -26.88 -78.81 32.84
C GLU A 84 -26.21 -77.59 32.17
N ASN A 85 -26.23 -77.56 30.84
CA ASN A 85 -25.72 -76.44 30.02
C ASN A 85 -26.56 -75.18 30.25
N LEU A 86 -25.91 -74.04 30.51
CA LEU A 86 -26.54 -72.74 30.68
C LEU A 86 -26.52 -71.96 29.35
N ILE A 87 -27.66 -71.44 28.91
CA ILE A 87 -27.73 -70.50 27.77
C ILE A 87 -27.95 -69.10 28.32
N LEU A 88 -26.94 -68.23 28.18
CA LEU A 88 -27.04 -66.82 28.53
C LEU A 88 -27.45 -66.00 27.30
N LYS A 89 -28.43 -65.12 27.47
CA LYS A 89 -28.89 -64.19 26.42
C LYS A 89 -28.56 -62.76 26.80
N PHE A 90 -27.85 -62.07 25.91
CA PHE A 90 -27.49 -60.66 26.03
C PHE A 90 -28.38 -59.84 25.10
N THR A 91 -29.05 -58.83 25.66
CA THR A 91 -29.93 -57.90 24.93
C THR A 91 -29.47 -56.46 25.17
N LYS A 92 -30.06 -55.49 24.46
CA LYS A 92 -29.82 -54.06 24.75
C LYS A 92 -30.03 -53.68 26.22
N GLU A 93 -30.98 -54.28 26.92
CA GLU A 93 -31.23 -54.00 28.35
C GLU A 93 -30.33 -54.80 29.30
N ARG A 94 -29.72 -55.89 28.84
CA ARG A 94 -28.97 -56.83 29.68
C ARG A 94 -27.63 -57.21 29.07
N LYS A 95 -26.61 -56.38 29.35
CA LYS A 95 -25.25 -56.52 28.82
C LYS A 95 -24.26 -57.23 29.75
N ASN A 96 -24.56 -57.29 31.05
CA ASN A 96 -23.68 -57.80 32.10
C ASN A 96 -24.37 -58.94 32.87
N ILE A 97 -23.70 -60.08 33.03
CA ILE A 97 -24.22 -61.25 33.77
C ILE A 97 -23.15 -61.80 34.71
N VAL A 98 -23.48 -62.02 35.98
CA VAL A 98 -22.63 -62.72 36.96
C VAL A 98 -23.11 -64.16 37.10
N ILE A 99 -22.21 -65.13 37.00
CA ILE A 99 -22.55 -66.56 36.94
C ILE A 99 -23.13 -67.11 38.25
N SER A 100 -22.67 -66.63 39.40
CA SER A 100 -23.11 -67.12 40.72
C SER A 100 -24.59 -66.85 41.02
N ASP A 101 -25.21 -65.90 40.33
CA ASP A 101 -26.66 -65.64 40.45
C ASP A 101 -27.52 -66.72 39.76
N TYR A 102 -26.95 -67.46 38.80
CA TYR A 102 -27.64 -68.51 38.06
C TYR A 102 -27.51 -69.90 38.69
N ILE A 103 -26.41 -70.16 39.43
CA ILE A 103 -26.14 -71.47 40.04
C ILE A 103 -26.99 -71.71 41.31
N LYS A 104 -27.52 -70.65 41.95
CA LYS A 104 -28.29 -70.75 43.21
C LYS A 104 -29.64 -71.47 43.12
N ASN A 105 -30.11 -71.85 41.92
CA ASN A 105 -31.45 -72.41 41.71
C ASN A 105 -31.50 -73.87 41.21
N ILE A 106 -30.40 -74.62 41.28
CA ILE A 106 -30.38 -76.03 40.87
C ILE A 106 -30.58 -76.94 42.10
N THR A 107 -31.82 -77.34 42.36
CA THR A 107 -32.16 -78.38 43.34
C THR A 107 -31.99 -79.77 42.72
N PRO A 108 -31.21 -80.70 43.34
CA PRO A 108 -31.02 -82.04 42.79
C PRO A 108 -32.27 -82.88 43.07
N THR A 109 -33.02 -83.22 42.02
CA THR A 109 -34.18 -84.13 42.13
C THR A 109 -33.80 -85.57 41.80
N SER A 110 -34.12 -86.45 42.76
CA SER A 110 -34.41 -87.89 42.61
C SER A 110 -33.25 -88.90 42.53
N LYS A 111 -32.82 -89.38 43.71
CA LYS A 111 -32.08 -90.63 43.89
C LYS A 111 -32.99 -91.84 43.62
N ARG A 112 -32.57 -92.71 42.69
CA ARG A 112 -33.01 -94.11 42.59
C ARG A 112 -32.48 -94.89 43.81
N ALA A 113 -33.28 -95.78 44.39
CA ALA A 113 -32.99 -96.51 45.63
C ALA A 113 -31.63 -97.22 45.60
N GLY A 114 -30.64 -96.69 46.34
CA GLY A 114 -29.34 -97.32 46.58
C GLY A 114 -29.32 -98.06 47.92
N CYS A 115 -28.31 -98.91 48.10
CA CYS A 115 -28.00 -99.58 49.37
C CYS A 115 -28.25 -98.71 50.60
N LEU A 116 -28.96 -99.25 51.59
CA LEU A 116 -29.17 -98.57 52.88
C LEU A 116 -27.97 -98.78 53.84
N VAL A 117 -27.01 -99.64 53.47
CA VAL A 117 -25.75 -99.82 54.20
C VAL A 117 -24.72 -98.79 53.75
N SER A 118 -24.19 -98.01 54.69
CA SER A 118 -23.16 -97.01 54.41
C SER A 118 -21.86 -97.66 53.91
N ASN A 119 -21.18 -96.97 52.99
CA ASN A 119 -19.91 -97.41 52.39
C ASN A 119 -19.98 -98.77 51.67
N CYS A 120 -21.17 -99.13 51.19
CA CYS A 120 -21.42 -100.32 50.41
C CYS A 120 -21.53 -99.99 48.91
N VAL A 121 -20.79 -100.71 48.07
CA VAL A 121 -20.88 -100.63 46.60
C VAL A 121 -22.14 -101.32 46.12
N SER A 122 -22.48 -102.49 46.69
CA SER A 122 -23.63 -103.29 46.26
C SER A 122 -24.21 -104.13 47.41
N CYS A 123 -25.54 -104.24 47.46
CA CYS A 123 -26.28 -104.96 48.50
C CYS A 123 -26.83 -106.29 47.95
N MET A 124 -27.31 -107.15 48.84
CA MET A 124 -28.04 -108.35 48.45
C MET A 124 -29.39 -107.97 47.81
N ASP A 125 -29.72 -108.60 46.68
CA ASP A 125 -30.89 -108.27 45.86
C ASP A 125 -32.24 -108.39 46.60
N SER A 126 -32.29 -109.17 47.69
CA SER A 126 -33.47 -109.44 48.51
C SER A 126 -33.52 -108.64 49.83
N ASN A 127 -32.46 -107.90 50.19
CA ASN A 127 -32.42 -107.07 51.40
C ASN A 127 -31.39 -105.92 51.27
N PHE A 128 -31.89 -104.69 51.06
CA PHE A 128 -31.06 -103.50 50.90
C PHE A 128 -30.30 -103.06 52.18
N ASN A 129 -30.53 -103.72 53.31
CA ASN A 129 -29.80 -103.51 54.58
C ASN A 129 -28.59 -104.45 54.74
N VAL A 130 -28.26 -105.27 53.75
CA VAL A 130 -27.16 -106.25 53.81
C VAL A 130 -26.18 -105.97 52.67
N CYS A 131 -24.91 -105.70 52.99
CA CYS A 131 -23.89 -105.40 51.99
C CYS A 131 -23.24 -106.66 51.42
N LYS A 132 -22.94 -106.64 50.12
CA LYS A 132 -22.21 -107.69 49.40
C LYS A 132 -20.76 -107.28 49.10
N ILE A 133 -20.53 -106.04 48.66
CA ILE A 133 -19.20 -105.50 48.34
C ILE A 133 -19.09 -104.10 48.93
N CYS A 134 -18.04 -103.83 49.69
CA CYS A 134 -17.78 -102.53 50.29
C CYS A 134 -16.95 -101.61 49.37
N ASN A 135 -17.07 -100.30 49.58
CA ASN A 135 -16.26 -99.30 48.87
C ASN A 135 -14.77 -99.49 49.21
N ASP A 136 -13.89 -99.00 48.35
CA ASP A 136 -12.45 -98.97 48.65
C ASP A 136 -12.18 -98.31 50.02
N GLY A 137 -11.27 -98.90 50.79
CA GLY A 137 -10.97 -98.52 52.17
C GLY A 137 -11.90 -99.12 53.22
N TYR A 138 -12.82 -100.03 52.84
CA TYR A 138 -13.74 -100.73 53.74
C TYR A 138 -13.74 -102.24 53.50
N TYR A 139 -14.02 -103.02 54.55
CA TYR A 139 -14.19 -104.47 54.48
C TYR A 139 -15.56 -104.90 54.99
N LEU A 140 -16.01 -106.07 54.53
CA LEU A 140 -17.28 -106.66 54.93
C LEU A 140 -17.12 -107.39 56.28
N THR A 141 -17.91 -106.99 57.26
CA THR A 141 -17.95 -107.59 58.60
C THR A 141 -18.77 -108.89 58.62
N THR A 142 -18.66 -109.68 59.69
CA THR A 142 -19.50 -110.87 59.90
C THR A 142 -20.99 -110.56 60.02
N SER A 143 -21.36 -109.32 60.40
CA SER A 143 -22.73 -108.82 60.39
C SER A 143 -23.16 -108.27 59.01
N MET A 144 -22.37 -108.52 57.97
CA MET A 144 -22.62 -108.11 56.58
C MET A 144 -22.79 -106.59 56.40
N THR A 145 -22.08 -105.80 57.20
CA THR A 145 -21.96 -104.34 57.09
C THR A 145 -20.53 -103.93 56.71
N CYS A 146 -20.32 -102.70 56.26
CA CYS A 146 -18.99 -102.23 55.88
C CYS A 146 -18.31 -101.46 57.01
N SER A 147 -17.11 -101.88 57.39
CA SER A 147 -16.26 -101.18 58.35
C SER A 147 -14.96 -100.74 57.71
N ARG A 148 -14.44 -99.58 58.12
CA ARG A 148 -13.25 -98.99 57.51
C ARG A 148 -12.03 -99.85 57.82
N CYS A 149 -11.15 -100.04 56.83
CA CYS A 149 -9.83 -100.61 57.04
C CYS A 149 -9.06 -99.78 58.06
N LYS A 150 -8.39 -100.43 59.01
CA LYS A 150 -7.57 -99.75 60.02
C LYS A 150 -6.36 -99.08 59.36
N ASN A 151 -5.80 -99.71 58.33
CA ASN A 151 -4.72 -99.15 57.53
C ASN A 151 -5.27 -98.41 56.30
N THR A 152 -5.02 -97.10 56.23
CA THR A 152 -5.52 -96.22 55.15
C THR A 152 -4.80 -96.42 53.81
N THR A 153 -3.70 -97.16 53.79
CA THR A 153 -2.99 -97.52 52.56
C THR A 153 -3.64 -98.71 51.84
N CYS A 154 -4.46 -99.50 52.53
CA CYS A 154 -5.24 -100.56 51.90
C CYS A 154 -6.36 -99.95 51.05
N LYS A 155 -6.44 -100.39 49.79
CA LYS A 155 -7.63 -100.22 48.95
C LYS A 155 -8.72 -101.20 49.36
N GLN A 156 -8.37 -102.43 49.71
CA GLN A 156 -9.28 -103.46 50.23
C GLN A 156 -8.59 -104.19 51.37
N CYS A 157 -9.34 -104.63 52.39
CA CYS A 157 -8.80 -105.36 53.54
C CYS A 157 -9.74 -106.49 54.00
N ARG A 158 -9.27 -107.35 54.90
CA ARG A 158 -10.03 -108.47 55.48
C ARG A 158 -9.76 -108.66 56.98
N GLY A 159 -10.52 -109.57 57.60
CA GLY A 159 -10.37 -109.92 59.01
C GLY A 159 -10.94 -108.83 59.93
N ASP A 160 -10.12 -108.27 60.81
CA ASP A 160 -10.46 -107.17 61.71
C ASP A 160 -10.10 -105.78 61.13
N GLY A 161 -9.77 -105.73 59.83
CA GLY A 161 -9.39 -104.53 59.10
C GLY A 161 -7.88 -104.25 59.06
N ASN A 162 -7.03 -105.17 59.55
CA ASN A 162 -5.57 -105.02 59.55
C ASN A 162 -4.85 -105.66 58.35
N GLU A 163 -5.44 -106.66 57.69
CA GLU A 163 -4.81 -107.33 56.55
C GLU A 163 -5.28 -106.72 55.22
N CYS A 164 -4.40 -106.05 54.48
CA CYS A 164 -4.72 -105.58 53.13
C CYS A 164 -4.83 -106.76 52.15
N THR A 165 -5.78 -106.67 51.22
CA THR A 165 -5.92 -107.58 50.06
C THR A 165 -5.70 -106.84 48.73
N ALA A 166 -5.75 -105.51 48.73
CA ALA A 166 -5.35 -104.65 47.63
C ALA A 166 -4.85 -103.30 48.16
N CYS A 167 -3.97 -102.64 47.43
CA CYS A 167 -3.34 -101.37 47.82
C CYS A 167 -3.80 -100.20 46.94
N ASN A 168 -3.72 -98.99 47.48
CA ASN A 168 -3.96 -97.78 46.70
C ASN A 168 -2.83 -97.55 45.68
N ASN A 169 -3.09 -96.76 44.63
CA ASN A 169 -2.08 -96.43 43.62
C ASN A 169 -0.83 -95.81 44.28
N GLY A 170 0.34 -96.07 43.69
CA GLY A 170 1.64 -95.74 44.27
C GLY A 170 2.15 -96.75 45.31
N GLN A 171 1.43 -97.86 45.53
CA GLN A 171 1.82 -98.93 46.45
C GLN A 171 1.53 -100.32 45.85
N TYR A 172 2.26 -101.35 46.30
CA TYR A 172 2.02 -102.76 45.97
C TYR A 172 1.76 -103.58 47.22
N LEU A 173 1.08 -104.72 47.05
CA LEU A 173 0.76 -105.65 48.14
C LEU A 173 1.97 -106.54 48.44
N ASN A 174 2.59 -106.35 49.61
CA ASN A 174 3.67 -107.18 50.11
C ASN A 174 3.15 -108.06 51.27
N GLY A 175 2.74 -109.28 50.95
CA GLY A 175 2.04 -110.15 51.91
C GLY A 175 0.66 -109.61 52.26
N THR A 176 0.51 -108.98 53.43
CA THR A 176 -0.74 -108.38 53.92
C THR A 176 -0.63 -106.86 54.15
N ILE A 177 0.51 -106.25 53.82
CA ILE A 177 0.75 -104.81 53.97
C ILE A 177 0.99 -104.13 52.61
N CYS A 178 0.70 -102.84 52.52
CA CYS A 178 0.96 -102.04 51.32
C CYS A 178 2.29 -101.29 51.45
N SER A 179 3.23 -101.57 50.55
CA SER A 179 4.55 -100.93 50.47
C SER A 179 4.62 -99.97 49.28
N PRO A 180 5.38 -98.85 49.36
CA PRO A 180 5.45 -97.87 48.28
C PRO A 180 6.15 -98.41 47.02
N CYS A 181 5.69 -97.95 45.86
CA CYS A 181 6.35 -98.15 44.58
C CYS A 181 7.65 -97.32 44.47
N ASN A 182 8.50 -97.67 43.49
CA ASN A 182 9.66 -96.85 43.14
C ASN A 182 9.25 -95.45 42.63
N ALA A 183 10.18 -94.49 42.62
CA ALA A 183 9.91 -93.13 42.14
C ALA A 183 9.40 -93.13 40.69
N ASN A 184 8.55 -92.16 40.35
CA ASN A 184 7.91 -92.00 39.03
C ASN A 184 6.90 -93.08 38.62
N CYS A 185 6.68 -94.11 39.45
CA CYS A 185 5.62 -95.09 39.25
C CYS A 185 4.26 -94.61 39.74
N LYS A 186 3.24 -94.88 38.92
CA LYS A 186 1.83 -94.72 39.27
C LYS A 186 1.25 -96.02 39.83
N THR A 187 1.59 -97.17 39.25
CA THR A 187 1.30 -98.51 39.80
C THR A 187 2.51 -99.42 39.61
N CYS A 188 2.69 -100.40 40.50
CA CYS A 188 3.81 -101.34 40.47
C CYS A 188 3.37 -102.73 40.96
N SER A 189 4.08 -103.78 40.55
CA SER A 189 3.89 -105.15 41.05
C SER A 189 4.75 -105.44 42.28
N ASP A 190 5.91 -104.78 42.37
CA ASP A 190 6.86 -104.83 43.49
C ASP A 190 7.64 -103.50 43.58
N ASN A 191 8.70 -103.42 44.40
CA ASN A 191 9.45 -102.17 44.56
C ASN A 191 10.36 -101.80 43.38
N ILE A 192 10.51 -102.67 42.37
CA ILE A 192 11.34 -102.43 41.17
C ILE A 192 10.44 -102.32 39.94
N ASN A 193 9.49 -103.24 39.78
CA ASN A 193 8.72 -103.42 38.57
C ASN A 193 7.48 -102.52 38.55
N CYS A 194 7.58 -101.44 37.79
CA CYS A 194 6.49 -100.55 37.48
C CYS A 194 5.54 -101.14 36.43
N THR A 195 4.25 -100.88 36.58
CA THR A 195 3.22 -101.30 35.61
C THR A 195 2.52 -100.12 34.94
N ASP A 196 2.60 -98.92 35.52
CA ASP A 196 2.12 -97.67 34.93
C ASP A 196 2.93 -96.50 35.49
N CYS A 197 3.17 -95.47 34.68
CA CYS A 197 4.04 -94.33 35.01
C CYS A 197 3.26 -93.06 35.33
N ASN A 198 3.87 -92.17 36.13
CA ASN A 198 3.35 -90.82 36.32
C ASN A 198 3.53 -90.00 35.04
N ILE A 199 2.61 -89.05 34.81
CA ILE A 199 2.63 -88.13 33.63
C ILE A 199 4.02 -87.52 33.45
N GLY A 200 4.50 -87.46 32.20
CA GLY A 200 5.85 -87.01 31.86
C GLY A 200 6.90 -88.12 31.87
N ASN A 201 6.51 -89.38 32.05
CA ASN A 201 7.39 -90.56 31.96
C ASN A 201 6.75 -91.66 31.11
N TYR A 202 7.58 -92.53 30.54
CA TYR A 202 7.14 -93.71 29.80
C TYR A 202 7.72 -94.99 30.41
N LEU A 203 6.96 -96.08 30.29
CA LEU A 203 7.35 -97.38 30.84
C LEU A 203 8.32 -98.08 29.88
N PHE A 204 9.52 -98.41 30.36
CA PHE A 204 10.51 -99.17 29.63
C PHE A 204 11.10 -100.25 30.53
N ASN A 205 10.90 -101.52 30.18
CA ASN A 205 11.42 -102.68 30.91
C ASN A 205 11.15 -102.67 32.44
N GLY A 206 9.96 -102.21 32.86
CA GLY A 206 9.58 -102.14 34.27
C GLY A 206 10.04 -100.86 34.99
N GLU A 207 10.73 -99.93 34.32
CA GLU A 207 11.12 -98.63 34.87
C GLU A 207 10.42 -97.47 34.17
N CYS A 208 10.17 -96.38 34.90
CA CYS A 208 9.60 -95.16 34.33
C CYS A 208 10.70 -94.15 34.01
N LEU A 209 10.94 -93.92 32.73
CA LEU A 209 11.94 -92.98 32.22
C LEU A 209 11.28 -91.65 31.81
N VAL A 210 11.96 -90.54 32.04
CA VAL A 210 11.43 -89.19 31.80
C VAL A 210 11.33 -88.89 30.29
N CYS A 211 10.23 -88.26 29.88
CA CYS A 211 10.03 -87.77 28.52
C CYS A 211 10.96 -86.57 28.20
N GLN A 212 11.55 -86.57 27.01
CA GLN A 212 12.43 -85.48 26.58
C GLN A 212 11.65 -84.43 25.76
N PHE A 213 11.57 -83.19 26.25
CA PHE A 213 10.96 -82.03 25.57
C PHE A 213 9.45 -82.13 25.26
N CYS A 214 8.72 -83.08 25.87
CA CYS A 214 7.28 -83.27 25.67
C CYS A 214 6.53 -83.70 26.94
N THR A 215 5.21 -83.55 26.93
CA THR A 215 4.34 -83.76 28.11
C THR A 215 3.89 -85.21 28.27
N ASN A 216 3.76 -85.95 27.16
CA ASN A 216 3.48 -87.39 27.13
C ASN A 216 4.31 -88.02 26.01
N CYS A 217 4.87 -89.19 26.31
CA CYS A 217 5.66 -89.95 25.36
C CYS A 217 5.44 -91.45 25.54
N ASP A 218 5.52 -92.20 24.45
CA ASP A 218 5.46 -93.67 24.45
C ASP A 218 6.87 -94.29 24.38
N THR A 219 7.84 -93.51 23.91
CA THR A 219 9.28 -93.84 23.87
C THR A 219 10.10 -92.57 24.08
N LEU A 220 11.42 -92.69 24.31
CA LEU A 220 12.35 -91.55 24.44
C LEU A 220 12.16 -90.45 23.36
N ARG A 221 11.75 -90.84 22.15
CA ARG A 221 11.53 -89.94 21.01
C ARG A 221 10.11 -89.95 20.47
N GLY A 222 9.17 -90.67 21.09
CA GLY A 222 7.79 -90.78 20.61
C GLY A 222 6.88 -89.85 21.39
N CYS A 223 6.87 -88.57 21.01
CA CYS A 223 6.13 -87.52 21.70
C CYS A 223 4.80 -87.23 21.00
N THR A 224 3.72 -87.18 21.77
CA THR A 224 2.37 -86.84 21.26
C THR A 224 2.03 -85.36 21.41
N LEU A 225 2.64 -84.67 22.38
CA LEU A 225 2.45 -83.24 22.62
C LEU A 225 3.72 -82.60 23.18
N CYS A 226 4.34 -81.71 22.40
CA CYS A 226 5.56 -81.00 22.75
C CYS A 226 5.31 -79.93 23.82
N MET A 227 6.32 -79.67 24.65
CA MET A 227 6.28 -78.57 25.61
C MET A 227 6.30 -77.21 24.88
N ASP A 228 5.83 -76.16 25.56
CA ASP A 228 5.86 -74.79 25.03
C ASP A 228 7.27 -74.41 24.55
N GLY A 229 7.37 -73.87 23.34
CA GLY A 229 8.65 -73.56 22.68
C GLY A 229 9.23 -74.70 21.83
N TYR A 230 8.57 -75.86 21.77
CA TYR A 230 8.95 -76.99 20.90
C TYR A 230 7.78 -77.39 19.98
N TYR A 231 8.11 -77.95 18.81
CA TYR A 231 7.14 -78.45 17.84
C TYR A 231 7.47 -79.87 17.38
N GLN A 232 6.48 -80.56 16.84
CA GLN A 232 6.60 -81.97 16.46
C GLN A 232 7.39 -82.15 15.15
N GLU A 233 8.40 -83.00 15.21
CA GLU A 233 9.25 -83.33 14.08
C GLU A 233 9.85 -84.74 14.23
N ASN A 234 9.73 -85.57 13.19
CA ASN A 234 10.28 -86.93 13.15
C ASN A 234 9.95 -87.77 14.40
N SER A 235 8.68 -87.76 14.80
CA SER A 235 8.11 -88.39 16.00
C SER A 235 8.50 -87.77 17.35
N GLY A 236 9.52 -86.91 17.41
CA GLY A 236 9.98 -86.18 18.60
C GLY A 236 9.63 -84.69 18.59
N CYS A 237 10.28 -83.92 19.47
CA CYS A 237 10.07 -82.49 19.62
C CYS A 237 11.35 -81.68 19.33
N SER A 238 11.24 -80.73 18.40
CA SER A 238 12.31 -79.81 17.98
C SER A 238 12.07 -78.42 18.54
N LEU A 239 13.15 -77.71 18.91
CA LEU A 239 13.07 -76.33 19.41
C LEU A 239 12.57 -75.39 18.30
N CYS A 240 11.61 -74.52 18.63
CA CYS A 240 11.13 -73.49 17.70
C CYS A 240 12.22 -72.47 17.37
N ASP A 241 12.10 -71.88 16.18
CA ASP A 241 13.03 -70.85 15.70
C ASP A 241 13.10 -69.65 16.67
N MET A 242 14.29 -69.10 16.89
CA MET A 242 14.47 -67.96 17.81
C MET A 242 13.73 -66.69 17.36
N ASN A 243 13.42 -66.59 16.06
CA ASN A 243 12.65 -65.50 15.48
C ASN A 243 11.15 -65.79 15.46
N CYS A 244 10.72 -66.92 16.03
CA CYS A 244 9.31 -67.24 16.21
C CYS A 244 8.72 -66.50 17.41
N LEU A 245 7.61 -65.80 17.20
CA LEU A 245 6.82 -65.17 18.26
C LEU A 245 5.79 -66.15 18.84
N THR A 246 5.17 -66.97 17.98
CA THR A 246 4.16 -67.96 18.41
C THR A 246 4.49 -69.34 17.85
N CYS A 247 4.96 -70.21 18.75
CA CYS A 247 5.31 -71.60 18.46
C CYS A 247 4.09 -72.51 18.66
N GLY A 248 3.64 -73.15 17.59
CA GLY A 248 2.59 -74.17 17.64
C GLY A 248 3.17 -75.58 17.59
N GLN A 249 2.31 -76.59 17.76
CA GLN A 249 2.72 -77.99 17.73
C GLN A 249 3.25 -78.46 16.36
N ASN A 250 2.97 -77.73 15.28
CA ASN A 250 3.45 -78.04 13.93
C ASN A 250 4.57 -77.12 13.43
N GLY A 251 5.10 -76.24 14.28
CA GLY A 251 6.16 -75.29 13.93
C GLY A 251 5.78 -73.86 14.27
N CYS A 252 6.56 -72.90 13.76
CA CYS A 252 6.26 -71.49 13.95
C CYS A 252 5.00 -71.07 13.18
N THR A 253 4.11 -70.35 13.86
CA THR A 253 2.85 -69.83 13.27
C THR A 253 2.84 -68.32 13.11
N LEU A 254 3.70 -67.62 13.85
CA LEU A 254 3.87 -66.17 13.77
C LEU A 254 5.33 -65.84 14.06
N CYS A 255 5.98 -65.14 13.15
CA CYS A 255 7.36 -64.67 13.31
C CYS A 255 7.40 -63.25 13.90
N LYS A 256 8.55 -62.88 14.46
CA LYS A 256 8.86 -61.49 14.82
C LYS A 256 8.84 -60.60 13.58
N SER A 257 8.68 -59.28 13.76
CA SER A 257 8.81 -58.33 12.66
C SER A 257 10.15 -58.50 11.94
N THR A 258 10.17 -58.25 10.63
CA THR A 258 11.24 -58.50 9.64
C THR A 258 11.44 -59.97 9.24
N TYR A 259 10.56 -60.88 9.70
CA TYR A 259 10.56 -62.29 9.31
C TYR A 259 9.16 -62.75 8.89
N TYR A 260 9.11 -63.75 8.01
CA TYR A 260 7.90 -64.43 7.57
C TYR A 260 7.97 -65.93 7.88
N VAL A 261 6.81 -66.58 7.92
CA VAL A 261 6.74 -68.03 8.16
C VAL A 261 7.21 -68.77 6.90
N GLU A 262 8.33 -69.48 7.02
CA GLU A 262 8.92 -70.31 5.97
C GLU A 262 8.86 -71.78 6.42
N GLY A 263 7.81 -72.49 6.00
CA GLY A 263 7.53 -73.85 6.45
C GLY A 263 7.26 -73.89 7.96
N LYS A 264 8.20 -74.44 8.73
CA LYS A 264 8.11 -74.52 10.21
C LYS A 264 8.96 -73.46 10.93
N ARG A 265 9.71 -72.63 10.20
CA ARG A 265 10.70 -71.67 10.72
C ARG A 265 10.39 -70.26 10.24
N CYS A 266 11.27 -69.32 10.58
CA CYS A 266 11.14 -67.92 10.20
C CYS A 266 12.21 -67.52 9.18
N GLY A 267 11.78 -67.25 7.94
CA GLY A 267 12.63 -66.69 6.89
C GLY A 267 12.70 -65.17 7.01
N LYS A 268 13.82 -64.56 6.60
CA LYS A 268 13.99 -63.09 6.69
C LYS A 268 13.29 -62.40 5.53
N CYS A 269 12.60 -61.28 5.80
CA CYS A 269 12.04 -60.42 4.77
C CYS A 269 13.14 -59.76 3.91
N THR A 270 12.76 -59.24 2.74
CA THR A 270 13.66 -58.38 1.94
C THR A 270 14.05 -57.12 2.71
N PRO A 271 15.20 -56.50 2.41
CA PRO A 271 15.60 -55.23 3.01
C PRO A 271 14.50 -54.17 2.92
N ASN A 272 14.42 -53.29 3.94
CA ASN A 272 13.47 -52.18 4.05
C ASN A 272 12.00 -52.60 4.27
N CYS A 273 11.73 -53.89 4.51
CA CYS A 273 10.40 -54.41 4.76
C CYS A 273 10.23 -54.91 6.20
N ILE A 274 9.25 -54.37 6.92
CA ILE A 274 8.94 -54.76 8.31
C ILE A 274 8.07 -56.02 8.34
N TYR A 275 7.04 -56.11 7.51
CA TYR A 275 6.14 -57.26 7.46
C TYR A 275 6.04 -57.77 6.03
N CYS A 276 6.27 -59.06 5.82
CA CYS A 276 6.22 -59.67 4.51
C CYS A 276 5.50 -61.03 4.53
N SER A 277 4.96 -61.42 3.38
CA SER A 277 4.33 -62.72 3.15
C SER A 277 5.29 -63.76 2.53
N GLY A 278 6.51 -63.33 2.17
CA GLY A 278 7.50 -64.18 1.53
C GLY A 278 8.84 -63.46 1.30
N PRO A 279 9.80 -64.13 0.65
CA PRO A 279 11.16 -63.63 0.50
C PRO A 279 11.34 -62.62 -0.65
N ASN A 280 10.32 -62.41 -1.50
CA ASN A 280 10.46 -61.54 -2.66
C ASN A 280 10.09 -60.09 -2.34
N SER A 281 10.69 -59.15 -3.07
CA SER A 281 10.54 -57.71 -2.81
C SER A 281 9.10 -57.21 -2.94
N TYR A 282 8.28 -57.85 -3.78
CA TYR A 282 6.86 -57.52 -4.01
C TYR A 282 5.90 -58.16 -3.00
N GLN A 283 6.42 -58.87 -1.99
CA GLN A 283 5.62 -59.55 -0.97
C GLN A 283 5.62 -58.80 0.37
N CYS A 284 6.02 -57.52 0.36
CA CYS A 284 5.98 -56.67 1.53
C CYS A 284 4.58 -56.11 1.78
N SER A 285 4.21 -55.96 3.04
CA SER A 285 2.96 -55.33 3.48
C SER A 285 3.17 -54.05 4.27
N THR A 286 4.38 -53.78 4.77
CA THR A 286 4.69 -52.58 5.55
C THR A 286 6.18 -52.29 5.48
N CYS A 287 6.53 -51.04 5.19
CA CYS A 287 7.92 -50.65 4.95
C CYS A 287 8.59 -50.07 6.20
N GLU A 288 9.91 -50.05 6.20
CA GLU A 288 10.70 -49.32 7.21
C GLU A 288 10.47 -47.81 7.09
N SER A 289 10.78 -47.05 8.16
CA SER A 289 10.65 -45.58 8.15
C SER A 289 11.43 -44.99 6.97
N ASN A 290 10.85 -43.97 6.33
CA ASN A 290 11.34 -43.32 5.09
C ASN A 290 11.22 -44.16 3.81
N TYR A 291 10.50 -45.29 3.84
CA TYR A 291 10.07 -46.01 2.65
C TYR A 291 8.55 -45.96 2.53
N TYR A 292 8.03 -46.07 1.31
CA TYR A 292 6.61 -46.19 1.03
C TYR A 292 6.32 -47.46 0.23
N LEU A 293 5.10 -47.98 0.35
CA LEU A 293 4.70 -49.24 -0.24
C LEU A 293 4.00 -49.03 -1.58
N GLN A 294 4.59 -49.55 -2.65
CA GLN A 294 3.96 -49.55 -3.97
C GLN A 294 4.00 -50.97 -4.55
N ASN A 295 2.82 -51.52 -4.86
CA ASN A 295 2.67 -52.86 -5.43
C ASN A 295 3.44 -53.95 -4.64
N GLY A 296 3.35 -53.87 -3.31
CA GLY A 296 4.02 -54.80 -2.41
C GLY A 296 5.53 -54.62 -2.29
N THR A 297 6.11 -53.59 -2.91
CA THR A 297 7.55 -53.26 -2.86
C THR A 297 7.79 -51.95 -2.14
N CYS A 298 8.84 -51.89 -1.32
CA CYS A 298 9.23 -50.69 -0.59
C CYS A 298 10.17 -49.80 -1.41
N PHE A 299 9.75 -48.55 -1.64
CA PHE A 299 10.53 -47.53 -2.34
C PHE A 299 10.96 -46.43 -1.38
N LEU A 300 12.17 -45.93 -1.53
CA LEU A 300 12.68 -44.84 -0.69
C LEU A 300 11.87 -43.56 -0.97
N CYS A 301 11.43 -42.87 0.09
CA CYS A 301 10.77 -41.57 -0.04
C CYS A 301 11.71 -40.52 -0.62
N ASP A 302 11.12 -39.52 -1.27
CA ASP A 302 11.85 -38.39 -1.86
C ASP A 302 12.75 -37.70 -0.83
N GLN A 303 13.93 -37.27 -1.25
CA GLN A 303 14.90 -36.59 -0.39
C GLN A 303 14.40 -35.23 0.09
N ASN A 304 13.50 -34.59 -0.67
CA ASN A 304 12.87 -33.32 -0.32
C ASN A 304 11.57 -33.52 0.48
N CYS A 305 11.31 -34.73 0.97
CA CYS A 305 10.19 -34.99 1.86
C CYS A 305 10.52 -34.55 3.28
N VAL A 306 9.57 -33.86 3.92
CA VAL A 306 9.73 -33.45 5.32
C VAL A 306 9.87 -34.69 6.21
N SER A 307 10.76 -34.61 7.18
CA SER A 307 11.00 -35.71 8.13
C SER A 307 9.69 -36.15 8.81
N ARG A 308 9.46 -37.47 8.84
CA ARG A 308 8.23 -38.12 9.35
C ARG A 308 6.94 -37.85 8.56
N LYS A 309 7.04 -37.31 7.33
CA LYS A 309 5.91 -37.11 6.42
C LYS A 309 5.87 -38.11 5.26
N CYS A 310 6.67 -39.17 5.38
CA CYS A 310 6.62 -40.35 4.51
C CYS A 310 5.57 -41.34 5.04
N SER A 311 4.65 -41.78 4.18
CA SER A 311 3.57 -42.70 4.48
C SER A 311 3.62 -43.89 3.54
N ASP A 312 3.33 -45.09 4.07
CA ASP A 312 3.25 -46.32 3.26
C ASP A 312 2.24 -46.21 2.12
N GLU A 313 1.11 -45.51 2.31
CA GLU A 313 0.02 -45.44 1.33
C GLU A 313 0.23 -44.34 0.28
N PHE A 314 0.74 -43.17 0.70
CA PHE A 314 0.77 -41.96 -0.13
C PHE A 314 2.17 -41.48 -0.50
N GLY A 315 3.23 -42.18 -0.08
CA GLY A 315 4.60 -41.68 -0.27
C GLY A 315 4.83 -40.42 0.55
N CYS A 316 5.38 -39.37 -0.07
CA CYS A 316 5.58 -38.10 0.59
C CYS A 316 4.28 -37.28 0.70
N THR A 317 3.86 -36.97 1.93
CA THR A 317 2.65 -36.18 2.20
C THR A 317 2.91 -34.70 2.39
N GLU A 318 4.17 -34.30 2.58
CA GLU A 318 4.58 -32.91 2.77
C GLU A 318 6.04 -32.72 2.35
N CYS A 319 6.29 -31.78 1.44
CA CYS A 319 7.60 -31.50 0.88
C CYS A 319 8.24 -30.26 1.51
N GLU A 320 9.57 -30.22 1.52
CA GLU A 320 10.36 -29.08 1.97
C GLU A 320 10.04 -27.82 1.13
N PRO A 321 10.22 -26.61 1.69
CA PRO A 321 9.96 -25.36 0.98
C PRO A 321 10.67 -25.29 -0.39
N GLY A 322 9.92 -24.93 -1.43
CA GLY A 322 10.40 -24.93 -2.82
C GLY A 322 10.00 -26.17 -3.62
N PHE A 323 9.30 -27.12 -2.99
CA PHE A 323 8.73 -28.29 -3.63
C PHE A 323 7.24 -28.43 -3.28
N TYR A 324 6.50 -29.21 -4.07
CA TYR A 324 5.11 -29.59 -3.83
C TYR A 324 4.94 -31.09 -4.03
N THR A 325 3.92 -31.66 -3.40
CA THR A 325 3.62 -33.09 -3.51
C THR A 325 3.14 -33.43 -4.92
N HIS A 326 3.79 -34.40 -5.55
CA HIS A 326 3.42 -34.91 -6.87
C HIS A 326 3.60 -36.42 -6.90
N GLU A 327 2.51 -37.14 -7.14
CA GLU A 327 2.45 -38.60 -7.04
C GLU A 327 2.87 -39.11 -5.66
N TYR A 328 4.03 -39.79 -5.55
CA TYR A 328 4.59 -40.33 -4.31
C TYR A 328 5.79 -39.51 -3.79
N GLY A 329 6.15 -38.42 -4.47
CA GLY A 329 7.38 -37.66 -4.21
C GLY A 329 7.18 -36.15 -4.26
N CYS A 330 8.29 -35.43 -4.44
CA CYS A 330 8.33 -33.97 -4.39
C CYS A 330 8.81 -33.40 -5.71
N ALA A 331 7.94 -32.63 -6.38
CA ALA A 331 8.29 -31.89 -7.58
C ALA A 331 8.69 -30.45 -7.24
N SER A 332 9.69 -29.90 -7.92
CA SER A 332 10.14 -28.54 -7.68
C SER A 332 9.10 -27.50 -8.12
N CYS A 333 8.97 -26.43 -7.35
CA CYS A 333 8.22 -25.24 -7.76
C CYS A 333 8.89 -24.54 -8.95
N LEU A 334 8.12 -23.72 -9.68
CA LEU A 334 8.65 -22.71 -10.60
C LEU A 334 9.75 -21.87 -9.92
N SER A 335 10.78 -21.51 -10.68
CA SER A 335 11.96 -20.82 -10.17
C SER A 335 11.67 -19.46 -9.52
N SER A 336 10.58 -18.79 -9.88
CA SER A 336 10.13 -17.51 -9.31
C SER A 336 9.43 -17.67 -7.94
N CYS A 337 9.05 -18.89 -7.57
CA CYS A 337 8.23 -19.16 -6.40
C CYS A 337 9.06 -19.62 -5.21
N LYS A 338 8.69 -19.14 -4.03
CA LYS A 338 9.31 -19.55 -2.76
C LYS A 338 8.58 -20.78 -2.21
N THR A 339 7.26 -20.80 -2.28
CA THR A 339 6.42 -21.98 -1.99
C THR A 339 5.32 -22.10 -3.05
N CYS A 340 4.84 -23.32 -3.29
CA CYS A 340 3.80 -23.60 -4.28
C CYS A 340 2.93 -24.79 -3.85
N ASN A 341 1.76 -24.95 -4.47
CA ASN A 341 0.89 -26.13 -4.32
C ASN A 341 0.70 -26.89 -5.66
N GLY A 342 1.50 -26.55 -6.67
CA GLY A 342 1.48 -27.13 -8.00
C GLY A 342 2.53 -26.44 -8.89
N ASN A 343 2.79 -27.01 -10.07
CA ASN A 343 3.81 -26.48 -10.99
C ASN A 343 3.57 -25.00 -11.35
N LEU A 344 2.32 -24.62 -11.64
CA LEU A 344 1.92 -23.26 -12.04
C LEU A 344 1.21 -22.46 -10.93
N SER A 345 1.19 -22.98 -9.70
CA SER A 345 0.36 -22.43 -8.62
C SER A 345 1.21 -22.12 -7.40
N CYS A 346 1.68 -20.89 -7.34
CA CYS A 346 2.55 -20.40 -6.28
C CYS A 346 1.73 -19.89 -5.09
N THR A 347 2.23 -20.14 -3.89
CA THR A 347 1.61 -19.70 -2.63
C THR A 347 2.42 -18.59 -1.96
N SER A 348 3.70 -18.47 -2.29
CA SER A 348 4.53 -17.31 -1.95
C SER A 348 5.65 -17.12 -2.97
N CYS A 349 6.16 -15.89 -3.06
CA CYS A 349 7.15 -15.49 -4.05
C CYS A 349 8.53 -15.28 -3.42
N LYS A 350 9.57 -15.43 -4.24
CA LYS A 350 10.92 -15.02 -3.84
C LYS A 350 11.00 -13.50 -3.73
N SER A 351 11.95 -13.01 -2.92
CA SER A 351 12.14 -11.58 -2.69
C SER A 351 12.26 -10.78 -4.01
N GLY A 352 11.60 -9.63 -4.07
CA GLY A 352 11.55 -8.79 -5.28
C GLY A 352 10.43 -9.15 -6.26
N SER A 353 9.53 -10.06 -5.89
CA SER A 353 8.32 -10.41 -6.64
C SER A 353 7.09 -10.38 -5.74
N TYR A 354 5.90 -10.28 -6.34
CA TYR A 354 4.61 -10.33 -5.66
C TYR A 354 3.71 -11.39 -6.28
N LEU A 355 2.85 -11.96 -5.44
CA LEU A 355 1.88 -12.98 -5.81
C LEU A 355 0.64 -12.30 -6.41
N ASP A 356 0.28 -12.71 -7.62
CA ASP A 356 -0.93 -12.29 -8.30
C ASP A 356 -1.56 -13.48 -9.03
N ASN A 357 -2.80 -13.83 -8.66
CA ASN A 357 -3.54 -14.96 -9.24
C ASN A 357 -2.75 -16.29 -9.31
N GLY A 358 -1.95 -16.59 -8.28
CA GLY A 358 -1.13 -17.81 -8.22
C GLY A 358 0.21 -17.73 -8.96
N PHE A 359 0.54 -16.58 -9.56
CA PHE A 359 1.81 -16.36 -10.25
C PHE A 359 2.66 -15.33 -9.51
N CYS A 360 3.98 -15.54 -9.53
CA CYS A 360 4.93 -14.58 -8.99
C CYS A 360 5.39 -13.62 -10.08
N ASN A 361 4.89 -12.39 -10.03
CA ASN A 361 5.28 -11.31 -10.92
C ASN A 361 6.42 -10.51 -10.31
N LEU A 362 7.42 -10.17 -11.12
CA LEU A 362 8.51 -9.30 -10.68
C LEU A 362 7.96 -7.93 -10.31
N CYS A 363 8.44 -7.37 -9.20
CA CYS A 363 8.14 -5.99 -8.86
C CYS A 363 8.79 -5.05 -9.87
N ASP A 364 8.11 -3.93 -10.14
CA ASP A 364 8.65 -2.89 -11.01
C ASP A 364 10.01 -2.40 -10.49
N LYS A 365 11.00 -2.33 -11.38
CA LYS A 365 12.35 -1.83 -11.07
C LYS A 365 12.35 -0.39 -10.57
N ASN A 366 11.35 0.39 -10.95
CA ASN A 366 11.20 1.79 -10.55
C ASN A 366 10.43 1.93 -9.23
N CYS A 367 9.96 0.83 -8.62
CA CYS A 367 9.29 0.87 -7.33
C CYS A 367 10.24 1.35 -6.23
N ILE A 368 9.73 2.12 -5.27
CA ILE A 368 10.54 2.55 -4.12
C ILE A 368 10.99 1.33 -3.31
N SER A 369 12.25 1.32 -2.87
CA SER A 369 12.80 0.26 -2.02
C SER A 369 11.97 0.06 -0.75
N GLY A 370 11.59 -1.18 -0.44
CA GLY A 370 10.72 -1.53 0.69
C GLY A 370 9.22 -1.33 0.47
N LYS A 371 8.81 -0.83 -0.71
CA LYS A 371 7.40 -0.60 -1.09
C LYS A 371 6.85 -1.62 -2.09
N CYS A 372 7.66 -2.63 -2.43
CA CYS A 372 7.18 -3.87 -3.03
C CYS A 372 6.62 -4.76 -1.92
N LYS A 373 5.34 -5.11 -1.99
CA LYS A 373 4.64 -5.96 -1.02
C LYS A 373 4.21 -7.27 -1.67
N ASP A 374 4.36 -8.37 -0.93
CA ASP A 374 4.20 -9.73 -1.44
C ASP A 374 2.84 -10.04 -2.08
N THR A 375 1.77 -9.32 -1.75
CA THR A 375 0.43 -9.52 -2.35
C THR A 375 -0.13 -8.28 -3.07
N LEU A 376 0.48 -7.12 -2.87
CA LEU A 376 -0.01 -5.84 -3.42
C LEU A 376 0.89 -5.32 -4.55
N GLY A 377 2.04 -5.95 -4.80
CA GLY A 377 3.02 -5.45 -5.76
C GLY A 377 3.62 -4.12 -5.32
N CYS A 378 3.92 -3.23 -6.26
CA CYS A 378 4.43 -1.92 -5.90
C CYS A 378 3.32 -1.03 -5.32
N THR A 379 3.48 -0.58 -4.08
CA THR A 379 2.50 0.30 -3.42
C THR A 379 2.85 1.78 -3.52
N GLU A 380 4.09 2.12 -3.89
CA GLU A 380 4.55 3.51 -3.93
C GLU A 380 5.64 3.69 -4.98
N CYS A 381 5.42 4.68 -5.85
CA CYS A 381 6.34 5.04 -6.92
C CYS A 381 7.10 6.34 -6.57
N PRO A 382 8.29 6.56 -7.16
CA PRO A 382 9.01 7.83 -7.06
C PRO A 382 8.15 9.00 -7.56
N THR A 383 8.51 10.22 -7.17
CA THR A 383 7.69 11.42 -7.38
C THR A 383 7.31 11.67 -8.84
N ASN A 384 8.18 11.35 -9.80
CA ASN A 384 7.94 11.52 -11.24
C ASN A 384 7.26 10.31 -11.92
N TYR A 385 6.69 9.40 -11.14
CA TYR A 385 5.96 8.24 -11.61
C TYR A 385 4.58 8.16 -10.94
N TYR A 386 3.61 7.59 -11.63
CA TYR A 386 2.33 7.19 -11.06
C TYR A 386 2.23 5.67 -11.00
N ASN A 387 1.50 5.19 -10.00
CA ASN A 387 1.21 3.77 -9.87
C ASN A 387 -0.05 3.43 -10.69
N LEU A 388 0.07 2.49 -11.63
CA LEU A 388 -1.05 1.91 -12.34
C LEU A 388 -0.85 0.40 -12.35
N ASP A 389 -1.85 -0.35 -11.88
CA ASP A 389 -1.82 -1.81 -11.81
C ASP A 389 -0.51 -2.37 -11.21
N LYS A 390 -0.09 -1.79 -10.07
CA LYS A 390 1.09 -2.22 -9.31
C LYS A 390 2.44 -1.95 -10.00
N GLN A 391 2.44 -1.19 -11.10
CA GLN A 391 3.62 -0.77 -11.85
C GLN A 391 3.78 0.75 -11.84
N CYS A 392 5.00 1.22 -12.00
CA CYS A 392 5.35 2.63 -11.98
C CYS A 392 5.58 3.13 -13.41
N PHE A 393 4.68 4.00 -13.87
CA PHE A 393 4.76 4.65 -15.18
C PHE A 393 5.17 6.11 -15.03
N ILE A 394 6.02 6.58 -15.95
CA ILE A 394 6.57 7.94 -15.88
C ILE A 394 5.49 8.98 -16.16
N CYS A 395 5.53 10.10 -15.42
CA CYS A 395 4.68 11.26 -15.69
C CYS A 395 5.11 11.99 -16.97
N ASP A 396 4.22 12.83 -17.51
CA ASP A 396 4.59 13.77 -18.58
C ASP A 396 5.75 14.69 -18.15
N SER A 397 6.57 15.11 -19.11
CA SER A 397 7.77 15.92 -18.89
C SER A 397 7.53 17.23 -18.13
N TYR A 398 6.32 17.80 -18.19
CA TYR A 398 5.99 19.03 -17.44
C TYR A 398 5.40 18.74 -16.05
N CYS A 399 4.95 17.51 -15.77
CA CYS A 399 4.45 17.12 -14.45
C CYS A 399 5.61 16.78 -13.51
N LYS A 400 5.64 17.40 -12.33
CA LYS A 400 6.52 16.96 -11.24
C LYS A 400 5.96 15.72 -10.53
N THR A 401 4.64 15.67 -10.37
CA THR A 401 3.89 14.51 -9.87
C THR A 401 2.61 14.34 -10.68
N CYS A 402 2.12 13.11 -10.85
CA CYS A 402 0.90 12.80 -11.59
C CYS A 402 0.13 11.64 -10.95
N ASN A 403 -1.12 11.41 -11.38
CA ASN A 403 -1.98 10.35 -10.85
C ASN A 403 -2.81 9.67 -11.95
N TYR A 404 -2.98 8.34 -11.86
CA TYR A 404 -3.74 7.46 -12.76
C TYR A 404 -3.25 7.37 -14.22
N ILE A 405 -2.81 8.47 -14.81
CA ILE A 405 -2.33 8.61 -16.20
C ILE A 405 -1.24 9.68 -16.27
N ASN A 406 -0.35 9.59 -17.26
CA ASN A 406 0.87 10.40 -17.32
C ASN A 406 0.63 11.92 -17.40
N TYR A 407 -0.44 12.38 -18.04
CA TYR A 407 -0.75 13.81 -18.22
C TYR A 407 -1.69 14.40 -17.15
N ASN A 408 -2.17 13.60 -16.19
CA ASN A 408 -2.98 14.08 -15.07
C ASN A 408 -2.04 14.49 -13.92
N CYS A 409 -1.40 15.63 -14.09
CA CYS A 409 -0.46 16.19 -13.14
C CYS A 409 -1.16 16.63 -11.85
N THR A 410 -0.53 16.36 -10.70
CA THR A 410 -0.91 16.90 -9.38
C THR A 410 0.03 18.02 -8.93
N SER A 411 1.22 18.12 -9.53
CA SER A 411 2.13 19.27 -9.38
C SER A 411 3.01 19.42 -10.62
N CYS A 412 3.56 20.62 -10.83
CA CYS A 412 4.29 21.01 -12.03
C CYS A 412 5.75 21.38 -11.73
N TYR A 413 6.63 21.26 -12.73
CA TYR A 413 8.02 21.77 -12.63
C TYR A 413 8.07 23.30 -12.68
N GLU A 414 9.19 23.90 -12.26
CA GLU A 414 9.38 25.35 -12.33
C GLU A 414 9.20 25.90 -13.75
N GLY A 415 8.61 27.10 -13.86
CA GLY A 415 8.27 27.71 -15.15
C GLY A 415 6.98 27.20 -15.80
N THR A 416 6.22 26.32 -15.14
CA THR A 416 4.92 25.82 -15.59
C THR A 416 3.85 25.96 -14.50
N TYR A 417 2.57 25.92 -14.89
CA TYR A 417 1.42 26.01 -13.99
C TYR A 417 0.33 24.99 -14.33
N ILE A 418 -0.45 24.59 -13.32
CA ILE A 418 -1.52 23.60 -13.49
C ILE A 418 -2.80 24.23 -14.07
N TRP A 419 -3.35 23.61 -15.11
CA TRP A 419 -4.63 23.95 -15.73
C TRP A 419 -5.35 22.69 -16.18
N ASN A 420 -6.54 22.41 -15.63
CA ASN A 420 -7.29 21.18 -15.90
C ASN A 420 -6.44 19.90 -15.75
N ASN A 421 -5.66 19.83 -14.66
CA ASN A 421 -4.71 18.76 -14.36
C ASN A 421 -3.57 18.58 -15.38
N MET A 422 -3.35 19.53 -16.30
CA MET A 422 -2.19 19.55 -17.17
C MET A 422 -1.24 20.68 -16.77
N CYS A 423 0.07 20.46 -16.86
CA CYS A 423 1.05 21.51 -16.65
C CYS A 423 1.31 22.24 -17.97
N LEU A 424 1.01 23.54 -18.00
CA LEU A 424 1.26 24.42 -19.15
C LEU A 424 2.42 25.35 -18.84
N SER A 425 3.27 25.64 -19.83
CA SER A 425 4.35 26.61 -19.67
C SER A 425 3.79 28.00 -19.41
N CYS A 426 4.42 28.73 -18.48
CA CYS A 426 4.15 30.15 -18.32
C CYS A 426 4.50 30.90 -19.60
N SER A 427 3.75 31.98 -19.86
CA SER A 427 4.03 32.89 -20.97
C SER A 427 5.48 33.40 -20.90
N SER A 428 6.14 33.51 -22.04
CA SER A 428 7.47 34.12 -22.16
C SER A 428 7.51 35.60 -21.78
N TYR A 429 6.33 36.22 -21.62
CA TYR A 429 6.16 37.61 -21.16
C TYR A 429 5.88 37.69 -19.66
N CYS A 430 5.98 36.58 -18.94
CA CYS A 430 5.96 36.57 -17.49
C CYS A 430 7.31 37.08 -16.95
N LEU A 431 7.27 37.89 -15.89
CA LEU A 431 8.49 38.34 -15.24
C LEU A 431 9.23 37.16 -14.59
N ASP A 432 10.57 37.21 -14.57
CA ASP A 432 11.39 36.16 -13.98
C ASP A 432 11.00 35.90 -12.51
N ASN A 433 10.91 34.62 -12.13
CA ASN A 433 10.46 34.16 -10.81
C ASN A 433 9.00 34.53 -10.43
N LYS A 434 8.18 34.94 -11.39
CA LYS A 434 6.76 35.28 -11.16
C LYS A 434 5.77 34.25 -11.73
N CYS A 435 6.28 33.10 -12.16
CA CYS A 435 5.46 31.96 -12.56
C CYS A 435 5.13 31.10 -11.33
N ASP A 436 3.88 31.18 -10.88
CA ASP A 436 3.36 30.39 -9.77
C ASP A 436 2.73 29.07 -10.28
N PRO A 437 3.03 27.92 -9.65
CA PRO A 437 2.54 26.62 -10.12
C PRO A 437 1.01 26.47 -10.13
N ILE A 438 0.28 27.29 -9.37
CA ILE A 438 -1.18 27.21 -9.25
C ILE A 438 -1.84 28.36 -10.03
N ASN A 439 -1.30 29.56 -9.90
CA ASN A 439 -1.89 30.80 -10.39
C ASN A 439 -1.33 31.26 -11.75
N GLY A 440 -0.39 30.52 -12.32
CA GLY A 440 0.30 30.89 -13.55
C GLY A 440 1.14 32.14 -13.37
N CYS A 441 1.19 32.99 -14.39
CA CYS A 441 1.94 34.22 -14.26
C CYS A 441 1.27 35.18 -13.27
N THR A 442 2.00 35.61 -12.26
CA THR A 442 1.52 36.58 -11.25
C THR A 442 1.83 38.01 -11.62
N GLU A 443 2.85 38.24 -12.44
CA GLU A 443 3.31 39.58 -12.84
C GLU A 443 3.94 39.53 -14.23
N CYS A 444 3.44 40.38 -15.14
CA CYS A 444 3.88 40.42 -16.53
C CYS A 444 4.96 41.50 -16.74
N ILE A 445 5.81 41.33 -17.76
CA ILE A 445 6.73 42.38 -18.18
C ILE A 445 5.97 43.61 -18.71
N SER A 446 6.61 44.78 -18.70
CA SER A 446 6.01 46.02 -19.20
C SER A 446 5.52 45.88 -20.66
N GLY A 447 4.33 46.42 -20.95
CA GLY A 447 3.64 46.24 -22.23
C GLY A 447 2.70 45.04 -22.31
N TYR A 448 2.58 44.25 -21.24
CA TYR A 448 1.65 43.13 -21.13
C TYR A 448 0.83 43.24 -19.85
N TYR A 449 -0.41 42.74 -19.89
CA TYR A 449 -1.29 42.63 -18.74
C TYR A 449 -1.61 41.16 -18.46
N LYS A 450 -1.94 40.87 -17.20
CA LYS A 450 -2.33 39.53 -16.78
C LYS A 450 -3.79 39.28 -17.15
N GLU A 451 -4.02 38.25 -17.94
CA GLU A 451 -5.36 37.71 -18.18
C GLU A 451 -5.39 36.24 -17.76
N ASN A 452 -6.23 35.93 -16.79
CA ASN A 452 -6.27 34.61 -16.13
C ASN A 452 -4.89 34.22 -15.57
N LYS A 453 -4.23 33.25 -16.21
CA LYS A 453 -2.93 32.68 -15.81
C LYS A 453 -1.79 33.05 -16.78
N SER A 454 -2.08 33.86 -17.80
CA SER A 454 -1.14 34.21 -18.87
C SER A 454 -0.99 35.73 -19.02
N CYS A 455 0.02 36.15 -19.78
CA CYS A 455 0.30 37.54 -20.11
C CYS A 455 -0.10 37.81 -21.55
N LEU A 456 -0.99 38.78 -21.74
CA LEU A 456 -1.44 39.26 -23.04
C LEU A 456 -0.93 40.68 -23.28
N LYS A 457 -0.75 41.03 -24.56
CA LYS A 457 -0.16 42.31 -24.94
C LYS A 457 -1.15 43.44 -24.70
N CYS A 458 -0.67 44.56 -24.17
CA CYS A 458 -1.45 45.80 -24.13
C CYS A 458 -1.79 46.29 -25.54
N HIS A 459 -2.84 47.12 -25.64
CA HIS A 459 -3.12 47.87 -26.87
C HIS A 459 -1.88 48.67 -27.30
N GLU A 460 -1.65 48.80 -28.61
CA GLU A 460 -0.42 49.38 -29.18
C GLU A 460 -0.18 50.86 -28.78
N GLU A 461 -1.25 51.56 -28.40
CA GLU A 461 -1.20 52.95 -27.93
C GLU A 461 -0.79 53.07 -26.45
N CYS A 462 -0.92 51.99 -25.67
CA CYS A 462 -0.55 51.97 -24.26
C CYS A 462 0.90 51.48 -24.09
N LEU A 463 1.64 52.08 -23.14
CA LEU A 463 2.90 51.53 -22.66
C LEU A 463 2.67 50.47 -21.57
N THR A 464 1.76 50.75 -20.65
CA THR A 464 1.23 49.78 -19.66
C THR A 464 -0.28 49.90 -19.59
N CYS A 465 -0.97 48.84 -19.20
CA CYS A 465 -2.42 48.76 -19.21
C CYS A 465 -2.95 47.87 -18.08
N ASP A 466 -4.21 48.09 -17.68
CA ASP A 466 -4.95 47.17 -16.81
C ASP A 466 -5.49 45.98 -17.62
N ASN A 467 -5.95 46.23 -18.86
CA ASN A 467 -6.49 45.26 -19.81
C ASN A 467 -6.07 45.58 -21.25
N GLY A 468 -6.38 44.69 -22.19
CA GLY A 468 -6.02 44.82 -23.61
C GLY A 468 -6.76 45.92 -24.39
N ALA A 469 -7.73 46.61 -23.77
CA ALA A 469 -8.49 47.67 -24.42
C ALA A 469 -7.72 49.00 -24.46
N ASN A 470 -7.94 49.80 -25.51
CA ASN A 470 -7.35 51.15 -25.63
C ASN A 470 -7.90 52.15 -24.58
N THR A 471 -8.94 51.77 -23.83
CA THR A 471 -9.54 52.51 -22.71
C THR A 471 -8.98 52.15 -21.35
N ASP A 472 -8.01 51.23 -21.28
CA ASP A 472 -7.46 50.73 -20.02
C ASP A 472 -5.95 50.98 -19.91
N CYS A 473 -5.44 52.02 -20.58
CA CYS A 473 -4.06 52.40 -20.45
C CYS A 473 -3.78 52.95 -19.03
N LEU A 474 -2.69 52.48 -18.42
CA LEU A 474 -2.14 53.01 -17.18
C LEU A 474 -1.00 54.01 -17.43
N SER A 475 -0.29 53.84 -18.53
CA SER A 475 0.73 54.78 -18.98
C SER A 475 0.84 54.78 -20.50
N CYS A 476 1.35 55.89 -21.02
CA CYS A 476 1.52 56.12 -22.45
C CYS A 476 3.00 56.18 -22.81
N ARG A 477 3.30 55.93 -24.09
CA ARG A 477 4.67 56.02 -24.58
C ARG A 477 5.15 57.46 -24.47
N ASP A 478 6.19 57.66 -23.66
CA ASP A 478 6.75 58.97 -23.37
C ASP A 478 7.18 59.70 -24.65
N LYS A 479 7.03 61.02 -24.67
CA LYS A 479 7.29 61.90 -25.83
C LYS A 479 6.38 61.72 -27.05
N VAL A 480 5.52 60.69 -27.07
CA VAL A 480 4.62 60.40 -28.20
C VAL A 480 3.16 60.68 -27.84
N SER A 481 2.75 60.32 -26.63
CA SER A 481 1.37 60.43 -26.17
C SER A 481 1.30 60.67 -24.67
N TYR A 482 0.14 61.13 -24.19
CA TYR A 482 -0.10 61.42 -22.78
C TYR A 482 -1.45 60.87 -22.31
N LEU A 483 -1.52 60.56 -21.02
CA LEU A 483 -2.69 59.92 -20.43
C LEU A 483 -3.78 60.96 -20.11
N VAL A 484 -4.98 60.70 -20.62
CA VAL A 484 -6.20 61.43 -20.27
C VAL A 484 -7.26 60.40 -19.84
N GLY A 485 -7.56 60.37 -18.54
CA GLY A 485 -8.36 59.30 -17.95
C GLY A 485 -7.62 57.97 -18.04
N ARG A 486 -8.08 57.09 -18.94
CA ARG A 486 -7.45 55.78 -19.24
C ARG A 486 -7.15 55.57 -20.73
N ARG A 487 -7.10 56.66 -21.50
CA ARG A 487 -6.74 56.66 -22.93
C ARG A 487 -5.45 57.43 -23.15
N CYS A 488 -4.62 56.92 -24.05
CA CYS A 488 -3.45 57.64 -24.54
C CYS A 488 -3.83 58.53 -25.71
N ILE A 489 -3.64 59.84 -25.53
CA ILE A 489 -3.89 60.84 -26.57
C ILE A 489 -2.55 61.25 -27.16
N LEU A 490 -2.46 61.26 -28.50
CA LEU A 490 -1.26 61.68 -29.21
C LEU A 490 -0.91 63.13 -28.87
N CYS A 491 0.38 63.41 -28.72
CA CYS A 491 0.85 64.76 -28.49
C CYS A 491 0.57 65.64 -29.70
N ASP A 492 0.21 66.90 -29.43
CA ASP A 492 -0.01 67.92 -30.45
C ASP A 492 1.22 68.06 -31.35
N THR A 493 1.03 68.15 -32.66
CA THR A 493 2.12 68.36 -33.62
C THR A 493 2.82 69.71 -33.44
N ASN A 494 2.15 70.68 -32.82
CA ASN A 494 2.72 71.97 -32.47
C ASN A 494 3.44 71.97 -31.12
N CYS A 495 3.53 70.82 -30.43
CA CYS A 495 4.38 70.68 -29.26
C CYS A 495 5.85 70.64 -29.67
N VAL A 496 6.71 71.34 -28.92
CA VAL A 496 8.16 71.29 -29.15
C VAL A 496 8.67 69.87 -28.95
N GLN A 497 9.60 69.43 -29.80
CA GLN A 497 10.19 68.09 -29.72
C GLN A 497 10.74 67.79 -28.32
N ASN A 498 10.47 66.57 -27.80
CA ASN A 498 10.83 66.13 -26.45
C ASN A 498 10.21 66.93 -25.29
N LYS A 499 9.23 67.82 -25.56
CA LYS A 499 8.51 68.57 -24.53
C LYS A 499 7.11 68.03 -24.26
N CYS A 500 6.78 66.85 -24.79
CA CYS A 500 5.60 66.11 -24.39
C CYS A 500 5.97 65.03 -23.37
N THR A 501 5.22 64.92 -22.27
CA THR A 501 5.40 63.86 -21.27
C THR A 501 4.14 63.01 -21.16
N ASN A 502 4.30 61.75 -20.77
CA ASN A 502 3.17 60.81 -20.66
C ASN A 502 2.09 61.19 -19.62
N THR A 503 2.33 62.12 -18.69
CA THR A 503 1.36 62.54 -17.66
C THR A 503 0.84 63.96 -17.86
N THR A 504 1.71 64.89 -18.25
CA THR A 504 1.36 66.32 -18.35
C THR A 504 1.05 66.77 -19.78
N GLY A 505 1.23 65.90 -20.78
CA GLY A 505 1.09 66.25 -22.20
C GLY A 505 2.12 67.28 -22.62
N CYS A 506 1.74 68.23 -23.47
CA CYS A 506 2.67 69.25 -23.95
C CYS A 506 3.04 70.26 -22.86
N THR A 507 4.34 70.40 -22.60
CA THR A 507 4.90 71.36 -21.64
C THR A 507 5.46 72.61 -22.29
N LEU A 508 5.60 72.63 -23.62
CA LEU A 508 6.07 73.78 -24.38
C LEU A 508 5.58 73.71 -25.84
N CYS A 509 4.85 74.72 -26.29
CA CYS A 509 4.35 74.82 -27.66
C CYS A 509 5.30 75.62 -28.56
N ASN A 510 5.26 75.32 -29.86
CA ASN A 510 5.89 76.12 -30.89
C ASN A 510 5.32 77.56 -30.89
N PRO A 511 6.06 78.55 -31.43
CA PRO A 511 5.54 79.91 -31.59
C PRO A 511 4.18 79.93 -32.30
N HIS A 512 3.34 80.90 -31.94
CA HIS A 512 1.93 81.04 -32.30
C HIS A 512 0.94 80.10 -31.61
N TYR A 513 1.38 79.32 -30.63
CA TYR A 513 0.51 78.47 -29.83
C TYR A 513 0.79 78.65 -28.33
N PHE A 514 -0.22 78.39 -27.51
CA PHE A 514 -0.12 78.34 -26.05
C PHE A 514 -0.68 77.00 -25.54
N ILE A 515 -0.30 76.64 -24.32
CA ILE A 515 -0.75 75.38 -23.71
C ILE A 515 -2.16 75.57 -23.18
N GLU A 516 -3.10 74.78 -23.70
CA GLU A 516 -4.48 74.69 -23.24
C GLU A 516 -4.83 73.21 -23.08
N ASN A 517 -5.26 72.81 -21.87
CA ASN A 517 -5.65 71.42 -21.57
C ASN A 517 -4.64 70.35 -22.05
N LYS A 518 -3.34 70.61 -21.83
CA LYS A 518 -2.20 69.75 -22.22
C LYS A 518 -1.90 69.68 -23.75
N SER A 519 -2.64 70.42 -24.58
CA SER A 519 -2.43 70.55 -26.04
C SER A 519 -2.03 71.97 -26.41
N CYS A 520 -1.64 72.20 -27.68
CA CYS A 520 -1.24 73.51 -28.17
C CYS A 520 -2.38 74.17 -28.94
N SER A 521 -3.02 75.15 -28.31
CA SER A 521 -4.07 75.95 -28.95
C SER A 521 -3.47 77.19 -29.62
N PRO A 522 -4.00 77.62 -30.77
CA PRO A 522 -3.47 78.76 -31.49
C PRO A 522 -3.65 80.06 -30.69
N CYS A 523 -2.64 80.92 -30.75
CA CYS A 523 -2.72 82.29 -30.29
C CYS A 523 -3.63 83.13 -31.20
N PHE A 524 -4.08 84.28 -30.70
CA PHE A 524 -4.69 85.28 -31.57
C PHE A 524 -3.71 85.67 -32.69
N ARG A 525 -4.20 85.81 -33.93
CA ARG A 525 -3.40 85.92 -35.17
C ARG A 525 -2.31 87.00 -35.20
N THR A 526 -2.35 87.98 -34.29
CA THR A 526 -1.37 89.06 -34.21
C THR A 526 -0.22 88.79 -33.24
N CYS A 527 -0.33 87.76 -32.39
CA CYS A 527 0.69 87.40 -31.41
C CYS A 527 1.72 86.41 -31.99
N LEU A 528 2.98 86.54 -31.57
CA LEU A 528 4.01 85.53 -31.80
C LEU A 528 4.03 84.51 -30.64
N THR A 529 3.88 84.96 -29.40
CA THR A 529 3.59 84.11 -28.24
C THR A 529 2.45 84.72 -27.44
N CYS A 530 1.70 83.90 -26.74
CA CYS A 530 0.52 84.33 -26.00
C CYS A 530 0.29 83.49 -24.74
N SER A 531 -0.54 84.00 -23.83
CA SER A 531 -1.04 83.28 -22.65
C SER A 531 -2.42 82.64 -22.88
N ASN A 532 -3.16 83.13 -23.88
CA ASN A 532 -4.45 82.60 -24.32
C ASN A 532 -4.78 83.07 -25.76
N ASN A 533 -5.89 82.60 -26.34
CA ASN A 533 -6.34 82.95 -27.68
C ASN A 533 -7.08 84.31 -27.78
N LEU A 534 -7.12 85.10 -26.71
CA LEU A 534 -7.80 86.40 -26.75
C LEU A 534 -6.89 87.46 -27.39
N TYR A 535 -7.52 88.49 -27.94
CA TYR A 535 -6.80 89.62 -28.56
C TYR A 535 -5.81 90.32 -27.61
N ASN A 536 -6.12 90.36 -26.31
CA ASN A 536 -5.28 90.88 -25.22
C ASN A 536 -4.43 89.80 -24.53
N GLY A 537 -4.29 88.63 -25.15
CA GLY A 537 -3.50 87.51 -24.63
C GLY A 537 -2.06 87.50 -25.13
N CYS A 538 -1.61 88.48 -25.92
CA CYS A 538 -0.26 88.45 -26.49
C CYS A 538 0.82 88.69 -25.42
N LEU A 539 1.88 87.88 -25.46
CA LEU A 539 3.09 88.04 -24.67
C LEU A 539 4.22 88.64 -25.51
N THR A 540 4.30 88.27 -26.79
CA THR A 540 5.24 88.86 -27.76
C THR A 540 4.57 89.03 -29.12
N CYS A 541 5.10 89.94 -29.94
CA CYS A 541 4.56 90.26 -31.26
C CYS A 541 5.48 89.79 -32.38
N GLY A 542 4.87 89.41 -33.50
CA GLY A 542 5.62 89.14 -34.74
C GLY A 542 6.23 90.41 -35.34
N LYS A 543 7.08 90.24 -36.36
CA LYS A 543 7.76 91.37 -37.03
C LYS A 543 6.75 92.43 -37.53
N GLY A 544 7.11 93.71 -37.38
CA GLY A 544 6.28 94.85 -37.82
C GLY A 544 5.15 95.24 -36.85
N ARG A 545 5.12 94.65 -35.65
CA ARG A 545 4.16 94.96 -34.59
C ARG A 545 4.89 95.21 -33.26
N TYR A 546 4.30 96.02 -32.40
CA TYR A 546 4.77 96.25 -31.04
C TYR A 546 3.70 95.91 -30.01
N LEU A 547 4.15 95.55 -28.82
CA LEU A 547 3.29 95.18 -27.71
C LEU A 547 2.80 96.44 -26.99
N ASN A 548 1.48 96.55 -26.87
CA ASN A 548 0.82 97.61 -26.11
C ASN A 548 -0.34 97.01 -25.32
N ASN A 549 -0.29 97.05 -24.00
CA ASN A 549 -1.32 96.48 -23.11
C ASN A 549 -1.72 95.03 -23.49
N ASN A 550 -0.72 94.16 -23.67
CA ASN A 550 -0.88 92.76 -24.08
C ASN A 550 -1.55 92.55 -25.45
N GLN A 551 -1.57 93.59 -26.30
CA GLN A 551 -2.07 93.54 -27.67
C GLN A 551 -0.95 93.87 -28.65
N CYS A 552 -0.92 93.17 -29.78
CA CYS A 552 0.07 93.42 -30.83
C CYS A 552 -0.45 94.39 -31.87
N VAL A 553 -0.09 95.65 -31.70
CA VAL A 553 -0.48 96.77 -32.57
C VAL A 553 0.51 96.87 -33.74
N SER A 554 0.00 97.09 -34.95
CA SER A 554 0.85 97.34 -36.11
C SER A 554 1.69 98.60 -35.91
N CYS A 555 2.97 98.54 -36.28
CA CYS A 555 3.79 99.74 -36.31
C CYS A 555 3.25 100.76 -37.32
N ASP A 556 3.56 102.02 -37.05
CA ASP A 556 3.18 103.13 -37.92
C ASP A 556 3.70 102.93 -39.33
N GLU A 557 2.88 103.22 -40.35
CA GLU A 557 3.28 103.12 -41.75
C GLU A 557 4.41 104.10 -42.10
N ASN A 558 4.55 105.18 -41.33
CA ASN A 558 5.62 106.16 -41.46
C ASN A 558 6.88 105.76 -40.70
N CYS A 559 6.95 104.55 -40.13
CA CYS A 559 8.17 104.02 -39.55
C CYS A 559 9.17 103.58 -40.64
N GLU A 560 10.46 103.78 -40.41
CA GLU A 560 11.48 103.21 -41.30
C GLU A 560 11.51 101.67 -41.22
N ASN A 561 11.86 101.03 -42.34
CA ASN A 561 11.97 99.58 -42.41
C ASN A 561 12.95 99.05 -41.35
N ASN A 562 12.55 97.98 -40.65
CA ASN A 562 13.30 97.35 -39.54
C ASN A 562 13.53 98.22 -38.29
N MET A 563 12.95 99.42 -38.21
CA MET A 563 13.06 100.31 -37.04
C MET A 563 11.87 100.19 -36.07
N CYS A 564 11.04 99.16 -36.26
CA CYS A 564 9.91 98.82 -35.40
C CYS A 564 10.36 97.85 -34.30
N ASP A 565 10.55 98.35 -33.09
CA ASP A 565 10.89 97.54 -31.92
C ASP A 565 9.64 96.94 -31.26
N VAL A 566 9.73 95.69 -30.82
CA VAL A 566 8.59 94.93 -30.29
C VAL A 566 8.07 95.52 -28.96
N VAL A 567 8.88 96.27 -28.21
CA VAL A 567 8.49 96.88 -26.92
C VAL A 567 8.22 98.38 -27.07
N ASN A 568 9.13 99.07 -27.75
CA ASN A 568 9.19 100.52 -27.81
C ASN A 568 8.51 101.12 -29.06
N GLY A 569 7.98 100.29 -29.96
CA GLY A 569 7.36 100.73 -31.21
C GLY A 569 8.36 101.35 -32.17
N CYS A 570 7.92 102.33 -32.97
CA CYS A 570 8.79 102.94 -33.98
C CYS A 570 9.92 103.76 -33.35
N GLN A 571 11.16 103.32 -33.58
CA GLN A 571 12.36 104.00 -33.08
C GLN A 571 12.87 105.09 -34.01
N LYS A 572 12.50 105.04 -35.30
CA LYS A 572 12.93 106.01 -36.31
C LYS A 572 11.88 106.14 -37.41
N CYS A 573 11.48 107.36 -37.69
CA CYS A 573 10.42 107.68 -38.64
C CYS A 573 10.99 108.07 -40.00
N LYS A 574 10.18 107.90 -41.05
CA LYS A 574 10.45 108.39 -42.40
C LYS A 574 10.58 109.92 -42.40
N PHE A 575 11.23 110.44 -43.43
CA PHE A 575 11.40 111.87 -43.63
C PHE A 575 10.07 112.64 -43.53
N GLY A 576 10.07 113.76 -42.81
CA GLY A 576 8.85 114.57 -42.55
C GLY A 576 8.04 114.14 -41.33
N TYR A 577 8.48 113.14 -40.56
CA TYR A 577 7.85 112.66 -39.33
C TYR A 577 8.87 112.53 -38.19
N PHE A 578 8.43 112.56 -36.93
CA PHE A 578 9.25 112.28 -35.74
C PHE A 578 8.59 111.23 -34.82
N PRO A 579 9.38 110.46 -34.04
CA PRO A 579 8.83 109.52 -33.08
C PRO A 579 8.07 110.20 -31.93
N GLU A 580 6.81 109.82 -31.75
CA GLU A 580 5.94 110.26 -30.66
C GLU A 580 5.11 109.07 -30.15
N GLU A 581 5.26 108.72 -28.87
CA GLU A 581 4.46 107.68 -28.19
C GLU A 581 4.34 106.36 -28.99
N LYS A 582 5.49 105.79 -29.37
CA LYS A 582 5.65 104.54 -30.15
C LYS A 582 5.22 104.64 -31.63
N ARG A 583 4.71 105.79 -32.09
CA ARG A 583 4.25 106.07 -33.46
C ARG A 583 5.01 107.23 -34.10
N CYS A 584 4.68 107.56 -35.35
CA CYS A 584 5.31 108.65 -36.09
C CYS A 584 4.34 109.80 -36.30
N SER A 585 4.65 110.94 -35.72
CA SER A 585 3.87 112.17 -35.89
C SER A 585 4.49 113.06 -36.96
N PRO A 586 3.69 113.73 -37.80
CA PRO A 586 4.21 114.59 -38.86
C PRO A 586 4.90 115.84 -38.28
N CYS A 587 5.99 116.29 -38.92
CA CYS A 587 6.75 117.46 -38.48
C CYS A 587 5.91 118.73 -38.45
N ASN A 588 4.93 118.88 -39.34
CA ASN A 588 4.03 120.03 -39.41
C ASN A 588 3.11 120.20 -38.18
N LYS A 589 3.09 119.23 -37.26
CA LYS A 589 2.53 119.42 -35.92
C LYS A 589 3.22 120.57 -35.18
N MET A 590 4.50 120.82 -35.49
CA MET A 590 5.17 122.09 -35.23
C MET A 590 4.85 123.05 -36.36
N SER A 591 4.28 124.21 -36.04
CA SER A 591 3.86 125.21 -37.02
C SER A 591 4.99 125.54 -38.00
N ASN A 592 4.70 125.42 -39.30
CA ASN A 592 5.61 125.71 -40.42
C ASN A 592 6.91 124.90 -40.45
N CYS A 593 6.97 123.77 -39.74
CA CYS A 593 8.14 122.89 -39.72
C CYS A 593 8.09 121.83 -40.84
N LYS A 594 9.14 121.79 -41.66
CA LYS A 594 9.29 120.87 -42.80
C LYS A 594 10.09 119.61 -42.43
N THR A 595 11.19 119.75 -41.71
CA THR A 595 11.96 118.61 -41.17
C THR A 595 12.21 118.78 -39.69
N CYS A 596 12.18 117.67 -38.96
CA CYS A 596 12.27 117.67 -37.51
C CYS A 596 13.17 116.55 -36.98
N SER A 597 13.58 116.68 -35.72
CA SER A 597 14.48 115.76 -35.04
C SER A 597 13.86 114.37 -34.86
N GLN A 598 14.67 113.34 -35.08
CA GLN A 598 14.27 111.93 -34.88
C GLN A 598 14.41 111.47 -33.43
N THR A 599 15.09 112.24 -32.58
CA THR A 599 15.44 111.84 -31.21
C THR A 599 14.90 112.81 -30.16
N VAL A 600 14.71 114.08 -30.52
CA VAL A 600 14.21 115.12 -29.61
C VAL A 600 12.84 115.58 -30.09
N LYS A 601 11.82 115.40 -29.26
CA LYS A 601 10.45 115.83 -29.58
C LYS A 601 10.40 117.36 -29.76
N TYR A 602 9.57 117.82 -30.69
CA TYR A 602 9.28 119.24 -30.93
C TYR A 602 10.49 120.11 -31.35
N GLN A 603 11.50 119.49 -31.95
CA GLN A 603 12.66 120.21 -32.49
C GLN A 603 12.60 120.26 -34.02
N CYS A 604 12.50 121.46 -34.59
CA CYS A 604 12.51 121.67 -36.03
C CYS A 604 13.93 121.93 -36.55
N PHE A 605 14.29 121.30 -37.68
CA PHE A 605 15.58 121.46 -38.36
C PHE A 605 15.48 122.24 -39.67
N SER A 606 14.32 122.27 -40.32
CA SER A 606 14.06 123.14 -41.47
C SER A 606 12.60 123.51 -41.55
N CYS A 607 12.32 124.68 -42.14
CA CYS A 607 10.99 125.25 -42.21
C CYS A 607 10.41 125.19 -43.62
N GLU A 608 9.10 125.37 -43.72
CA GLU A 608 8.43 125.62 -44.99
C GLU A 608 8.90 126.94 -45.64
N ASP A 609 8.74 127.03 -46.96
CA ASP A 609 9.33 128.11 -47.76
C ASP A 609 8.96 129.50 -47.21
N ARG A 610 9.98 130.39 -47.13
CA ARG A 610 9.95 131.75 -46.54
C ARG A 610 10.08 131.85 -45.02
N PHE A 611 10.18 130.74 -44.28
CA PHE A 611 10.54 130.73 -42.85
C PHE A 611 12.01 130.31 -42.64
N VAL A 612 12.62 130.76 -41.55
CA VAL A 612 13.96 130.36 -41.10
C VAL A 612 13.90 129.74 -39.72
N VAL A 613 14.80 128.78 -39.45
CA VAL A 613 14.88 128.14 -38.13
C VAL A 613 15.55 129.09 -37.15
N ASN A 614 14.86 129.41 -36.07
CA ASN A 614 15.38 130.14 -34.92
C ASN A 614 14.98 129.40 -33.63
N ASN A 615 15.94 129.14 -32.74
CA ASN A 615 15.71 128.36 -31.50
C ASN A 615 14.91 127.05 -31.69
N ASN A 616 15.19 126.30 -32.77
CA ASN A 616 14.50 125.07 -33.15
C ASN A 616 13.00 125.22 -33.51
N GLN A 617 12.54 126.44 -33.76
CA GLN A 617 11.20 126.76 -34.27
C GLN A 617 11.29 127.59 -35.55
N CYS A 618 10.19 127.70 -36.29
CA CYS A 618 10.16 128.37 -37.58
C CYS A 618 9.61 129.79 -37.45
N GLU A 619 10.43 130.79 -37.77
CA GLU A 619 10.12 132.21 -37.67
C GLU A 619 10.38 132.92 -39.01
N CYS A 620 9.73 134.06 -39.27
CA CYS A 620 10.00 134.84 -40.48
C CYS A 620 11.38 135.52 -40.41
N PRO A 621 12.19 135.49 -41.49
CA PRO A 621 13.48 136.19 -41.53
C PRO A 621 13.30 137.72 -41.47
N SER A 622 14.31 138.45 -41.01
CA SER A 622 14.24 139.89 -40.63
C SER A 622 13.86 140.92 -41.71
N HIS A 623 13.73 140.50 -42.97
CA HIS A 623 13.22 141.35 -44.07
C HIS A 623 11.75 141.05 -44.40
N LEU A 624 11.16 140.04 -43.76
CA LEU A 624 9.76 139.64 -43.88
C LEU A 624 9.07 139.71 -42.52
N TYR A 625 7.77 139.96 -42.52
CA TYR A 625 6.92 139.89 -41.34
C TYR A 625 5.92 138.75 -41.48
N GLN A 626 5.41 138.24 -40.34
CA GLN A 626 4.43 137.17 -40.36
C GLN A 626 3.05 137.77 -40.64
N ASN A 627 2.54 137.57 -41.84
CA ASN A 627 1.23 138.11 -42.24
C ASN A 627 0.09 137.20 -41.74
N THR A 628 0.24 135.88 -41.91
CA THR A 628 -0.66 134.87 -41.36
C THR A 628 0.13 133.84 -40.58
N SER A 629 -0.54 132.92 -39.88
CA SER A 629 0.14 131.81 -39.18
C SER A 629 1.11 131.03 -40.09
N ASN A 630 0.89 131.03 -41.40
CA ASN A 630 1.63 130.20 -42.37
C ASN A 630 2.32 131.00 -43.50
N THR A 631 2.36 132.34 -43.43
CA THR A 631 2.98 133.16 -44.50
C THR A 631 3.83 134.29 -43.95
N CYS A 632 4.99 134.50 -44.57
CA CYS A 632 5.85 135.67 -44.38
C CYS A 632 5.77 136.58 -45.61
N ASP A 633 5.47 137.86 -45.42
CA ASP A 633 5.40 138.87 -46.49
C ASP A 633 6.38 140.03 -46.26
N GLU A 634 6.69 140.76 -47.32
CA GLU A 634 7.69 141.83 -47.30
C GLU A 634 7.29 143.00 -46.38
N CYS A 635 8.25 143.50 -45.59
CA CYS A 635 8.01 144.58 -44.63
C CYS A 635 7.42 145.86 -45.24
N TYR A 636 7.77 146.19 -46.49
CA TYR A 636 7.27 147.40 -47.15
C TYR A 636 5.77 147.35 -47.47
N ASN A 637 5.17 146.16 -47.54
CA ASN A 637 3.74 146.01 -47.86
C ASN A 637 2.83 146.55 -46.75
N ILE A 638 3.29 146.54 -45.50
CA ILE A 638 2.53 147.02 -44.34
C ILE A 638 3.04 148.37 -43.83
N LYS A 639 4.34 148.66 -43.98
CA LYS A 639 4.95 149.95 -43.68
C LYS A 639 5.69 150.46 -44.91
N SER A 640 5.11 151.42 -45.64
CA SER A 640 5.71 151.89 -46.90
C SER A 640 7.15 152.34 -46.71
N ASN A 641 8.01 151.99 -47.67
CA ASN A 641 9.45 152.32 -47.68
C ASN A 641 10.27 151.64 -46.56
N CYS A 642 9.72 150.64 -45.89
CA CYS A 642 10.42 149.85 -44.90
C CYS A 642 11.26 148.72 -45.54
N LYS A 643 12.58 148.75 -45.29
CA LYS A 643 13.55 147.77 -45.79
C LYS A 643 13.70 146.55 -44.88
N LEU A 644 13.80 146.75 -43.57
CA LEU A 644 13.84 145.67 -42.57
C LEU A 644 12.81 145.96 -41.48
N CYS A 645 12.19 144.92 -40.95
CA CYS A 645 11.23 145.06 -39.89
C CYS A 645 11.36 143.94 -38.86
N GLN A 646 10.89 144.21 -37.65
CA GLN A 646 10.83 143.22 -36.59
C GLN A 646 9.37 142.94 -36.26
N ASN A 647 8.98 141.66 -36.31
CA ASN A 647 7.67 141.24 -35.83
C ASN A 647 7.55 141.51 -34.33
N LYS A 648 6.68 142.46 -33.96
CA LYS A 648 6.17 142.61 -32.61
C LYS A 648 4.71 142.13 -32.57
N ASN A 649 4.29 141.67 -31.41
CA ASN A 649 3.00 141.01 -31.15
C ASN A 649 1.83 141.61 -31.95
N ASN A 650 1.06 140.74 -32.63
CA ASN A 650 -0.12 141.01 -33.46
C ASN A 650 0.10 141.49 -34.91
N ASN A 651 0.95 140.78 -35.68
CA ASN A 651 1.08 140.93 -37.16
C ASN A 651 1.30 142.36 -37.66
N ASN A 652 1.75 143.26 -36.78
CA ASN A 652 2.05 144.65 -37.09
C ASN A 652 3.55 144.87 -36.85
N PRO A 653 4.38 144.65 -37.88
CA PRO A 653 5.81 144.76 -37.72
C PRO A 653 6.24 146.22 -37.59
N GLU A 654 7.20 146.48 -36.73
CA GLU A 654 7.85 147.78 -36.65
C GLU A 654 8.99 147.83 -37.66
N CYS A 655 9.08 148.94 -38.40
CA CYS A 655 10.20 149.14 -39.28
C CYS A 655 11.47 149.39 -38.47
N THR A 656 12.56 148.71 -38.80
CA THR A 656 13.88 148.88 -38.18
C THR A 656 14.88 149.52 -39.13
N GLN A 657 14.63 149.51 -40.44
CA GLN A 657 15.46 150.17 -41.43
C GLN A 657 14.62 150.63 -42.64
N CYS A 658 14.84 151.85 -43.12
CA CYS A 658 14.14 152.41 -44.29
C CYS A 658 14.97 152.34 -45.58
N PHE A 659 14.32 152.40 -46.74
CA PHE A 659 14.99 152.65 -48.02
C PHE A 659 15.40 154.13 -48.14
N PRO A 660 16.60 154.49 -48.63
CA PRO A 660 16.94 155.89 -48.93
C PRO A 660 16.01 156.51 -49.99
N PRO A 661 15.67 157.82 -49.95
CA PRO A 661 16.13 158.86 -49.02
C PRO A 661 15.28 158.99 -47.74
N PHE A 662 14.56 157.95 -47.32
CA PHE A 662 13.69 157.98 -46.14
C PHE A 662 14.47 157.68 -44.85
N GLU A 663 14.22 158.45 -43.80
CA GLU A 663 14.78 158.21 -42.46
C GLU A 663 13.77 157.53 -41.54
N LEU A 664 14.30 156.69 -40.65
CA LEU A 664 13.51 155.96 -39.66
C LEU A 664 13.10 156.91 -38.54
N LYS A 665 11.79 157.13 -38.37
CA LYS A 665 11.24 157.93 -37.28
C LYS A 665 10.06 157.19 -36.66
N GLU A 666 10.17 156.85 -35.38
CA GLU A 666 9.13 156.15 -34.60
C GLU A 666 8.60 154.87 -35.30
N GLY A 667 9.50 154.02 -35.81
CA GLY A 667 9.14 152.76 -36.45
C GLY A 667 8.47 152.89 -37.84
N SER A 668 8.47 154.09 -38.43
CA SER A 668 7.95 154.38 -39.77
C SER A 668 8.97 155.20 -40.60
N CYS A 669 8.90 155.11 -41.92
CA CYS A 669 9.86 155.74 -42.83
C CYS A 669 9.31 157.04 -43.41
N VAL A 670 10.00 158.18 -43.19
CA VAL A 670 9.56 159.52 -43.61
C VAL A 670 10.58 160.21 -44.54
N GLU A 671 10.08 160.98 -45.52
CA GLU A 671 10.88 161.60 -46.59
C GLU A 671 11.55 162.93 -46.14
N CYS A 672 12.83 163.15 -46.49
CA CYS A 672 13.61 164.33 -46.10
C CYS A 672 13.29 165.59 -46.95
N LYS A 673 12.95 166.73 -46.33
CA LYS A 673 12.71 168.05 -46.99
C LYS A 673 13.99 168.90 -47.07
N THR A 674 14.33 169.42 -48.26
CA THR A 674 15.61 170.06 -48.62
C THR A 674 15.72 171.56 -48.29
N ILE A 675 16.47 171.95 -47.24
CA ILE A 675 17.42 173.09 -47.22
C ILE A 675 18.50 172.83 -46.15
N SER A 676 19.58 172.12 -46.50
CA SER A 676 20.98 172.33 -46.06
C SER A 676 21.85 171.16 -46.55
N HIS A 677 23.05 171.49 -47.03
CA HIS A 677 23.89 170.64 -47.88
C HIS A 677 24.62 169.48 -47.18
N TYR A 678 24.95 168.49 -48.02
CA TYR A 678 25.86 167.37 -47.83
C TYR A 678 27.23 167.77 -47.24
N ASN A 679 27.74 167.00 -46.29
CA ASN A 679 29.17 166.93 -46.02
C ASN A 679 29.59 165.46 -46.03
N GLY A 680 30.27 165.05 -47.10
CA GLY A 680 30.73 163.69 -47.29
C GLY A 680 31.99 163.42 -46.48
N LYS A 681 31.95 162.35 -45.69
CA LYS A 681 33.08 161.46 -45.45
C LYS A 681 32.58 160.03 -45.45
#